data_AF-A0A2U2BXI9-F1
#
_entry.id   AF-A0A2U2BXI9-F1
#
_cell.length_a   1.000
_cell.length_b   1.000
_cell.length_c   1.000
_cell.angle_alpha   90.00
_cell.angle_beta   90.00
_cell.angle_gamma   90.00
#
_symmetry.space_group_name_H-M   'P 1'
#
loop_
_entity.id
_entity.type
_entity.pdbx_description
1 polymer ?
#
loop_
_entity_poly.entity_id
_entity_poly.type
_entity_poly.pdbx_seq_one_letter_code
_entity_poly.pdbx_strand_id
1 'polypeptide(L)'
;MPSKLTRASTVALIAALGGFLFTAHAQDACADGPNTDSLECGDAADASGTLGATAVGDNSTASGAQSTAIGENATASGNAGVAVGEDSTASADFTTALGNNASASGIESVGLGMRAAASGESAIALGYRASAAATDSIIIGEEAETVLSGSTGAIAIGSDGDANGVGATANENSVAIGLDASVEGTESVGLGFRADASGSFAVAVGQRATASAIQSTAIGEDAVASGSQGVALGAEADALADDSISIGGLSSVFSNGHRSITLGYFAQTGGEDTILIGDSVRTNVDRAVVIGAQANSSGLNSVVVGQEADAGADGAVAIGGDDADGDTEGAQATGAGSVALGADTLANAEDSLAVGIGAEATAIDAFALGGDATASADRATSIGTSADATGTNAAAIGVNADSAGQNAVAIGANANASIRNTLALGAFSKASGRDAIALGLQAEATALQAAAIGRGASASGERSFAFGPNASAAFDDSVAIGPGATTTFAGQILLGAASSFYTLPGLGDPANLISVGDAGADFVVVSDTSGNLSSIDIGEFSTSAGTSSASTQTAAVESAGGSSSGESARIEALQSQMEAMQAQLEQMQAQLAQAQVGAGAGTTATAAADDHRGTGAEPRATEEVAPTSTTRVAATSTASSGRYTLQSAGTANITTQTVAENATAIASLENEFASFRTEFDALENVVNANSETAEINSDGVAVAMAMAGMTGLQKDENFALSANWGLYNDANGVAFNGAARFSERITVNAGLGWGAETGEIGARAGIRMGW
;
A
#
# COMPACT_ATOMS: atom_id res chain seq x y z
N MET A 1 -19.28 77.80 -44.54
CA MET A 1 -19.78 79.18 -44.30
C MET A 1 -20.86 79.50 -45.34
N PRO A 2 -21.88 80.33 -45.07
CA PRO A 2 -22.51 81.04 -46.16
C PRO A 2 -21.82 82.39 -46.40
N SER A 3 -21.68 82.69 -47.68
CA SER A 3 -21.91 84.00 -48.29
C SER A 3 -20.70 84.77 -48.86
N LYS A 4 -20.76 84.83 -50.20
CA LYS A 4 -20.50 85.98 -51.08
C LYS A 4 -19.03 86.35 -51.31
N LEU A 5 -18.56 86.18 -52.56
CA LEU A 5 -18.63 87.26 -53.54
C LEU A 5 -18.51 86.74 -54.99
N THR A 6 -19.30 87.33 -55.86
CA THR A 6 -19.48 87.06 -57.29
C THR A 6 -18.63 87.95 -58.19
N ARG A 7 -18.29 87.40 -59.37
CA ARG A 7 -17.96 88.03 -60.69
C ARG A 7 -16.53 88.56 -60.88
N ALA A 8 -15.69 87.95 -61.73
CA ALA A 8 -15.74 87.81 -63.20
C ALA A 8 -15.22 89.03 -63.98
N SER A 9 -14.06 88.89 -64.65
CA SER A 9 -13.87 89.27 -66.07
C SER A 9 -12.43 89.08 -66.57
N THR A 10 -12.29 88.22 -67.59
CA THR A 10 -11.71 88.52 -68.91
C THR A 10 -10.17 88.69 -69.07
N VAL A 11 -9.52 87.56 -69.39
CA VAL A 11 -8.79 87.25 -70.65
C VAL A 11 -7.92 88.34 -71.33
N ALA A 12 -6.60 88.03 -71.32
CA ALA A 12 -5.59 88.07 -72.40
C ALA A 12 -4.67 89.29 -72.65
N LEU A 13 -3.39 88.91 -72.74
CA LEU A 13 -2.36 89.32 -73.72
C LEU A 13 -1.39 90.46 -73.32
N ILE A 14 -0.14 90.11 -73.01
CA ILE A 14 1.12 90.57 -73.67
C ILE A 14 2.34 90.05 -72.88
N ALA A 15 3.33 89.55 -73.64
CA ALA A 15 4.54 88.89 -73.18
C ALA A 15 5.71 89.83 -72.83
N ALA A 16 6.67 89.26 -72.09
CA ALA A 16 8.10 89.56 -72.05
C ALA A 16 8.59 90.80 -71.27
N LEU A 17 9.21 90.54 -70.10
CA LEU A 17 10.59 90.92 -69.76
C LEU A 17 10.88 90.52 -68.31
N GLY A 18 12.04 89.90 -68.08
CA GLY A 18 12.42 89.23 -66.85
C GLY A 18 12.32 90.10 -65.60
N GLY A 19 11.78 89.49 -64.56
CA GLY A 19 11.83 89.96 -63.18
C GLY A 19 11.46 88.78 -62.31
N PHE A 20 12.44 88.24 -61.59
CA PHE A 20 12.23 87.33 -60.48
C PHE A 20 11.15 87.91 -59.56
N LEU A 21 9.94 87.37 -59.66
CA LEU A 21 8.90 87.45 -58.66
C LEU A 21 8.67 86.01 -58.26
N PHE A 22 9.20 85.66 -57.09
CA PHE A 22 8.73 84.53 -56.31
C PHE A 22 7.20 84.56 -56.31
N THR A 23 6.56 83.76 -57.15
CA THR A 23 5.18 83.37 -56.92
C THR A 23 5.24 82.48 -55.70
N ALA A 24 4.66 82.98 -54.62
CA ALA A 24 4.47 82.29 -53.36
C ALA A 24 4.06 80.84 -53.64
N HIS A 25 4.68 79.94 -52.89
CA HIS A 25 4.34 78.53 -52.81
C HIS A 25 2.80 78.42 -52.77
N ALA A 26 2.21 77.75 -53.76
CA ALA A 26 0.85 77.28 -53.60
C ALA A 26 0.89 76.39 -52.36
N GLN A 27 0.33 76.89 -51.27
CA GLN A 27 -0.10 76.04 -50.18
C GLN A 27 -1.11 75.10 -50.83
N ASP A 28 -0.88 73.79 -50.78
CA ASP A 28 -1.77 72.80 -51.38
C ASP A 28 -3.21 73.10 -50.95
N ALA A 29 -3.98 73.64 -51.89
CA ALA A 29 -5.29 74.17 -51.59
C ALA A 29 -6.25 72.99 -51.62
N CYS A 30 -6.80 72.65 -50.46
CA CYS A 30 -7.85 71.65 -50.43
C CYS A 30 -9.09 72.16 -51.22
N ALA A 31 -9.68 71.29 -52.03
CA ALA A 31 -10.87 71.56 -52.84
C ALA A 31 -11.93 70.47 -52.62
N ASP A 32 -13.19 70.81 -52.92
CA ASP A 32 -14.22 69.81 -53.06
C ASP A 32 -13.90 68.95 -54.30
N GLY A 33 -13.95 67.62 -54.15
CA GLY A 33 -13.72 66.69 -55.26
C GLY A 33 -14.89 66.62 -56.25
N PRO A 34 -14.85 65.72 -57.25
CA PRO A 34 -15.84 65.66 -58.33
C PRO A 34 -17.24 65.23 -57.89
N ASN A 35 -17.37 64.58 -56.73
CA ASN A 35 -18.62 63.99 -56.24
C ASN A 35 -19.10 64.59 -54.91
N THR A 36 -20.31 64.23 -54.48
CA THR A 36 -20.90 64.73 -53.22
C THR A 36 -20.06 64.39 -51.99
N ASP A 37 -19.86 65.39 -51.13
CA ASP A 37 -19.10 65.31 -49.87
C ASP A 37 -17.68 64.76 -50.04
N SER A 38 -17.03 65.04 -51.17
CA SER A 38 -15.64 64.63 -51.44
C SER A 38 -14.62 65.75 -51.18
N LEU A 39 -13.41 65.38 -50.75
CA LEU A 39 -12.31 66.30 -50.42
C LEU A 39 -11.02 65.86 -51.10
N GLU A 40 -10.37 66.77 -51.84
CA GLU A 40 -9.05 66.58 -52.45
C GLU A 40 -8.09 67.63 -51.86
N CYS A 41 -6.93 67.21 -51.35
CA CYS A 41 -5.94 68.14 -50.84
C CYS A 41 -4.51 67.65 -51.10
N GLY A 42 -3.82 68.24 -52.07
CA GLY A 42 -2.49 67.81 -52.54
C GLY A 42 -2.40 67.94 -54.06
N ASP A 43 -1.19 67.91 -54.61
CA ASP A 43 -1.01 67.87 -56.07
C ASP A 43 -1.48 66.52 -56.61
N ALA A 44 -2.35 66.53 -57.62
CA ALA A 44 -2.95 65.33 -58.20
C ALA A 44 -3.67 64.37 -57.21
N ALA A 45 -4.16 64.87 -56.07
CA ALA A 45 -5.08 64.12 -55.22
C ALA A 45 -6.41 63.84 -55.97
N ASP A 46 -6.90 62.61 -55.94
CA ASP A 46 -8.11 62.15 -56.65
C ASP A 46 -9.12 61.55 -55.66
N ALA A 47 -10.25 62.23 -55.43
CA ALA A 47 -11.37 61.73 -54.62
C ALA A 47 -12.58 61.34 -55.49
N SER A 48 -12.34 60.55 -56.55
CA SER A 48 -13.35 60.09 -57.53
C SER A 48 -14.40 59.11 -57.02
N GLY A 49 -14.32 58.67 -55.76
CA GLY A 49 -15.35 57.85 -55.14
C GLY A 49 -16.75 58.47 -55.21
N THR A 50 -17.78 57.64 -55.41
CA THR A 50 -19.13 58.12 -55.77
C THR A 50 -19.83 58.95 -54.69
N LEU A 51 -19.34 58.89 -53.44
CA LEU A 51 -19.90 59.58 -52.27
C LEU A 51 -18.85 59.67 -51.17
N GLY A 52 -18.64 60.82 -50.54
CA GLY A 52 -17.92 60.90 -49.26
C GLY A 52 -16.42 60.56 -49.29
N ALA A 53 -15.77 60.60 -50.46
CA ALA A 53 -14.36 60.22 -50.60
C ALA A 53 -13.41 61.33 -50.14
N THR A 54 -12.36 61.00 -49.40
CA THR A 54 -11.37 61.97 -48.91
C THR A 54 -9.97 61.56 -49.36
N ALA A 55 -9.30 62.37 -50.19
CA ALA A 55 -7.93 62.18 -50.64
C ALA A 55 -7.06 63.36 -50.15
N VAL A 56 -6.06 63.09 -49.31
CA VAL A 56 -5.17 64.11 -48.73
C VAL A 56 -3.71 63.67 -48.86
N GLY A 57 -2.91 64.38 -49.65
CA GLY A 57 -1.52 64.07 -49.98
C GLY A 57 -1.30 64.04 -51.49
N ASP A 58 -0.07 64.28 -51.92
CA ASP A 58 0.28 64.28 -53.34
C ASP A 58 0.06 62.90 -53.97
N ASN A 59 -0.63 62.85 -55.11
CA ASN A 59 -1.06 61.62 -55.79
C ASN A 59 -1.90 60.64 -54.94
N SER A 60 -2.48 61.08 -53.82
CA SER A 60 -3.42 60.24 -53.06
C SER A 60 -4.69 59.96 -53.86
N THR A 61 -5.20 58.74 -53.81
CA THR A 61 -6.38 58.29 -54.59
C THR A 61 -7.41 57.65 -53.67
N ALA A 62 -8.59 58.27 -53.52
CA ALA A 62 -9.75 57.74 -52.82
C ALA A 62 -10.90 57.49 -53.82
N SER A 63 -10.89 56.34 -54.49
CA SER A 63 -11.83 56.00 -55.58
C SER A 63 -13.03 55.14 -55.11
N GLY A 64 -13.02 54.64 -53.88
CA GLY A 64 -14.14 53.90 -53.29
C GLY A 64 -15.25 54.82 -52.76
N ALA A 65 -16.48 54.32 -52.64
CA ALA A 65 -17.52 55.09 -51.94
C ALA A 65 -17.16 55.19 -50.44
N GLN A 66 -17.19 56.39 -49.86
CA GLN A 66 -16.82 56.70 -48.47
C GLN A 66 -15.37 56.34 -48.10
N SER A 67 -14.49 56.21 -49.09
CA SER A 67 -13.08 55.87 -48.84
C SER A 67 -12.26 57.07 -48.36
N THR A 68 -11.23 56.83 -47.57
CA THR A 68 -10.29 57.85 -47.08
C THR A 68 -8.85 57.45 -47.41
N ALA A 69 -8.15 58.25 -48.21
CA ALA A 69 -6.72 58.11 -48.52
C ALA A 69 -5.95 59.32 -47.97
N ILE A 70 -4.99 59.12 -47.07
CA ILE A 70 -4.20 60.19 -46.45
C ILE A 70 -2.70 59.83 -46.48
N GLY A 71 -1.91 60.52 -47.28
CA GLY A 71 -0.47 60.30 -47.47
C GLY A 71 -0.07 60.41 -48.95
N GLU A 72 1.21 60.66 -49.23
CA GLU A 72 1.72 60.63 -50.61
C GLU A 72 1.48 59.25 -51.24
N ASN A 73 0.89 59.20 -52.44
CA ASN A 73 0.51 57.98 -53.17
C ASN A 73 -0.43 57.01 -52.41
N ALA A 74 -1.05 57.42 -51.29
CA ALA A 74 -1.99 56.56 -50.56
C ALA A 74 -3.20 56.24 -51.45
N THR A 75 -3.61 54.97 -51.54
CA THR A 75 -4.69 54.51 -52.42
C THR A 75 -5.78 53.77 -51.64
N ALA A 76 -6.97 54.34 -51.55
CA ALA A 76 -8.17 53.70 -51.00
C ALA A 76 -9.20 53.46 -52.13
N SER A 77 -9.19 52.28 -52.74
CA SER A 77 -10.09 51.94 -53.86
C SER A 77 -11.33 51.14 -53.45
N GLY A 78 -11.29 50.47 -52.29
CA GLY A 78 -12.44 49.75 -51.76
C GLY A 78 -13.49 50.67 -51.12
N ASN A 79 -14.75 50.25 -51.15
CA ASN A 79 -15.83 50.98 -50.48
C ASN A 79 -15.59 51.02 -48.97
N ALA A 80 -15.73 52.20 -48.36
CA ALA A 80 -15.40 52.49 -46.97
C ALA A 80 -13.96 52.09 -46.58
N GLY A 81 -13.05 51.98 -47.56
CA GLY A 81 -11.64 51.68 -47.33
C GLY A 81 -10.89 52.88 -46.77
N VAL A 82 -9.98 52.65 -45.82
CA VAL A 82 -9.16 53.69 -45.19
C VAL A 82 -7.68 53.37 -45.42
N ALA A 83 -6.98 54.17 -46.21
CA ALA A 83 -5.53 54.10 -46.42
C ALA A 83 -4.86 55.33 -45.82
N VAL A 84 -3.98 55.16 -44.83
CA VAL A 84 -3.28 56.28 -44.17
C VAL A 84 -1.79 55.96 -44.05
N GLY A 85 -0.94 56.78 -44.67
CA GLY A 85 0.51 56.60 -44.78
C GLY A 85 0.97 56.67 -46.24
N GLU A 86 2.22 57.07 -46.44
CA GLU A 86 2.86 57.05 -47.76
C GLU A 86 2.79 55.65 -48.38
N ASP A 87 2.37 55.53 -49.64
CA ASP A 87 2.18 54.28 -50.39
C ASP A 87 1.22 53.26 -49.74
N SER A 88 0.42 53.66 -48.75
CA SER A 88 -0.57 52.75 -48.14
C SER A 88 -1.70 52.41 -49.13
N THR A 89 -2.20 51.16 -49.11
CA THR A 89 -3.21 50.68 -50.06
C THR A 89 -4.34 49.94 -49.36
N ALA A 90 -5.57 50.44 -49.46
CA ALA A 90 -6.81 49.81 -49.01
C ALA A 90 -7.68 49.48 -50.22
N SER A 91 -7.56 48.26 -50.75
CA SER A 91 -8.07 47.91 -52.09
C SER A 91 -9.41 47.19 -52.13
N ALA A 92 -9.78 46.49 -51.04
CA ALA A 92 -11.05 45.79 -50.89
C ALA A 92 -12.04 46.55 -49.99
N ASP A 93 -13.30 46.15 -50.02
CA ASP A 93 -14.38 46.81 -49.27
C ASP A 93 -14.19 46.64 -47.75
N PHE A 94 -14.54 47.69 -46.99
CA PHE A 94 -14.48 47.78 -45.53
C PHE A 94 -13.08 47.57 -44.92
N THR A 95 -12.02 47.93 -45.66
CA THR A 95 -10.63 47.73 -45.22
C THR A 95 -10.02 48.91 -44.48
N THR A 96 -9.00 48.66 -43.67
CA THR A 96 -8.16 49.70 -43.06
C THR A 96 -6.68 49.37 -43.20
N ALA A 97 -5.92 50.19 -43.94
CA ALA A 97 -4.47 50.14 -44.07
C ALA A 97 -3.84 51.40 -43.45
N LEU A 98 -3.05 51.26 -42.39
CA LEU A 98 -2.41 52.39 -41.68
C LEU A 98 -0.92 52.13 -41.45
N GLY A 99 -0.06 52.93 -42.08
CA GLY A 99 1.40 52.82 -42.05
C GLY A 99 2.05 53.04 -43.42
N ASN A 100 3.34 53.38 -43.46
CA ASN A 100 4.07 53.48 -44.74
C ASN A 100 4.07 52.11 -45.45
N ASN A 101 3.60 52.07 -46.69
CA ASN A 101 3.49 50.88 -47.52
C ASN A 101 2.62 49.75 -46.87
N ALA A 102 1.67 50.10 -45.99
CA ALA A 102 0.71 49.13 -45.46
C ALA A 102 -0.32 48.73 -46.54
N SER A 103 -0.75 47.46 -46.58
CA SER A 103 -1.69 46.95 -47.56
C SER A 103 -2.83 46.16 -46.90
N ALA A 104 -4.07 46.51 -47.22
CA ALA A 104 -5.28 45.76 -46.90
C ALA A 104 -6.03 45.44 -48.20
N SER A 105 -6.05 44.16 -48.58
CA SER A 105 -6.59 43.67 -49.86
C SER A 105 -7.61 42.54 -49.73
N GLY A 106 -7.78 41.97 -48.54
CA GLY A 106 -8.94 41.13 -48.21
C GLY A 106 -10.14 41.98 -47.80
N ILE A 107 -11.36 41.52 -48.08
CA ILE A 107 -12.59 42.19 -47.62
C ILE A 107 -12.60 42.23 -46.09
N GLU A 108 -13.04 43.34 -45.48
CA GLU A 108 -13.08 43.53 -44.01
C GLU A 108 -11.71 43.43 -43.29
N SER A 109 -10.60 43.46 -44.03
CA SER A 109 -9.25 43.29 -43.47
C SER A 109 -8.64 44.56 -42.88
N VAL A 110 -7.73 44.39 -41.93
CA VAL A 110 -7.02 45.47 -41.23
C VAL A 110 -5.52 45.24 -41.28
N GLY A 111 -4.77 46.14 -41.93
CA GLY A 111 -3.31 46.18 -41.93
C GLY A 111 -2.79 47.42 -41.19
N LEU A 112 -2.10 47.25 -40.06
CA LEU A 112 -1.57 48.33 -39.24
C LEU A 112 -0.07 48.15 -38.97
N GLY A 113 0.75 49.03 -39.51
CA GLY A 113 2.22 48.99 -39.37
C GLY A 113 2.93 49.22 -40.70
N MET A 114 4.21 49.58 -40.64
CA MET A 114 5.01 49.74 -41.86
C MET A 114 5.12 48.39 -42.57
N ARG A 115 4.70 48.34 -43.85
CA ARG A 115 4.65 47.10 -44.66
C ARG A 115 3.77 45.98 -44.10
N ALA A 116 2.82 46.25 -43.20
CA ALA A 116 1.83 45.26 -42.81
C ALA A 116 0.94 44.90 -44.01
N ALA A 117 0.67 43.61 -44.24
CA ALA A 117 -0.09 43.11 -45.37
C ALA A 117 -1.22 42.17 -44.91
N ALA A 118 -2.47 42.63 -45.01
CA ALA A 118 -3.65 41.81 -44.76
C ALA A 118 -4.33 41.49 -46.10
N SER A 119 -4.16 40.26 -46.60
CA SER A 119 -4.70 39.82 -47.89
C SER A 119 -5.80 38.77 -47.77
N GLY A 120 -5.94 38.11 -46.61
CA GLY A 120 -7.08 37.25 -46.31
C GLY A 120 -8.35 38.06 -46.00
N GLU A 121 -9.52 37.48 -46.30
CA GLU A 121 -10.82 38.03 -45.88
C GLU A 121 -10.92 38.04 -44.35
N SER A 122 -11.42 39.14 -43.77
CA SER A 122 -11.50 39.37 -42.32
C SER A 122 -10.16 39.26 -41.57
N ALA A 123 -9.03 39.33 -42.28
CA ALA A 123 -7.71 39.16 -41.70
C ALA A 123 -7.21 40.43 -40.99
N ILE A 124 -6.46 40.25 -39.90
CA ILE A 124 -5.83 41.33 -39.13
C ILE A 124 -4.32 41.14 -39.15
N ALA A 125 -3.58 42.11 -39.68
CA ALA A 125 -2.12 42.18 -39.63
C ALA A 125 -1.67 43.43 -38.85
N LEU A 126 -0.98 43.25 -37.73
CA LEU A 126 -0.50 44.32 -36.86
C LEU A 126 1.00 44.19 -36.57
N GLY A 127 1.82 45.11 -37.09
CA GLY A 127 3.28 45.14 -36.84
C GLY A 127 4.10 45.49 -38.07
N TYR A 128 5.42 45.60 -37.91
CA TYR A 128 6.33 45.78 -39.04
C TYR A 128 6.38 44.49 -39.86
N ARG A 129 6.04 44.56 -41.15
CA ARG A 129 6.02 43.40 -42.08
C ARG A 129 5.14 42.20 -41.63
N ALA A 130 4.15 42.41 -40.77
CA ALA A 130 3.16 41.36 -40.46
C ALA A 130 2.37 40.94 -41.71
N SER A 131 2.23 39.64 -41.96
CA SER A 131 1.62 39.07 -43.18
C SER A 131 0.44 38.15 -42.83
N ALA A 132 -0.78 38.64 -43.00
CA ALA A 132 -2.02 37.89 -42.77
C ALA A 132 -2.67 37.51 -44.11
N ALA A 133 -2.27 36.35 -44.65
CA ALA A 133 -2.75 35.85 -45.94
C ALA A 133 -3.94 34.87 -45.82
N ALA A 134 -4.18 34.33 -44.62
CA ALA A 134 -5.27 33.39 -44.35
C ALA A 134 -6.59 34.11 -44.03
N THR A 135 -7.72 33.52 -44.41
CA THR A 135 -9.05 34.03 -44.04
C THR A 135 -9.27 33.91 -42.53
N ASP A 136 -9.94 34.89 -41.93
CA ASP A 136 -10.22 34.97 -40.48
C ASP A 136 -8.96 34.88 -39.60
N SER A 137 -7.79 35.30 -40.11
CA SER A 137 -6.52 35.21 -39.39
C SER A 137 -6.19 36.45 -38.56
N ILE A 138 -5.45 36.25 -37.46
CA ILE A 138 -4.97 37.32 -36.59
C ILE A 138 -3.46 37.20 -36.44
N ILE A 139 -2.74 38.15 -37.02
CA ILE A 139 -1.27 38.17 -37.07
C ILE A 139 -0.77 39.45 -36.43
N ILE A 140 -0.01 39.31 -35.35
CA ILE A 140 0.47 40.42 -34.52
C ILE A 140 1.96 40.23 -34.20
N GLY A 141 2.81 41.14 -34.65
CA GLY A 141 4.25 41.08 -34.38
C GLY A 141 5.08 41.58 -35.55
N GLU A 142 6.37 41.80 -35.29
CA GLU A 142 7.35 42.02 -36.35
C GLU A 142 7.58 40.70 -37.11
N GLU A 143 7.38 40.73 -38.43
CA GLU A 143 7.61 39.61 -39.34
C GLU A 143 6.81 38.32 -39.01
N ALA A 144 5.74 38.44 -38.22
CA ALA A 144 4.79 37.34 -37.99
C ALA A 144 4.01 37.02 -39.27
N GLU A 145 3.76 35.74 -39.54
CA GLU A 145 3.17 35.28 -40.81
C GLU A 145 2.39 33.96 -40.67
N THR A 146 1.46 33.72 -41.60
CA THR A 146 0.81 32.41 -41.79
C THR A 146 1.61 31.51 -42.72
N VAL A 147 1.78 30.23 -42.38
CA VAL A 147 2.64 29.28 -43.15
C VAL A 147 2.15 29.02 -44.58
N LEU A 148 0.82 28.99 -44.79
CA LEU A 148 0.22 28.65 -46.09
C LEU A 148 -0.75 29.73 -46.57
N SER A 149 -0.63 30.10 -47.84
CA SER A 149 -1.63 30.92 -48.53
C SER A 149 -2.91 30.11 -48.75
N GLY A 150 -4.04 30.57 -48.20
CA GLY A 150 -5.35 29.89 -48.31
C GLY A 150 -5.80 29.10 -47.07
N SER A 151 -5.03 29.15 -45.98
CA SER A 151 -5.49 28.65 -44.66
C SER A 151 -6.64 29.50 -44.10
N THR A 152 -7.34 28.96 -43.10
CA THR A 152 -8.39 29.67 -42.34
C THR A 152 -8.04 29.67 -40.85
N GLY A 153 -8.41 30.72 -40.12
CA GLY A 153 -8.45 30.74 -38.64
C GLY A 153 -7.09 30.68 -37.93
N ALA A 154 -5.99 31.01 -38.60
CA ALA A 154 -4.66 31.01 -37.99
C ALA A 154 -4.46 32.22 -37.06
N ILE A 155 -3.86 32.00 -35.89
CA ILE A 155 -3.48 33.07 -34.96
C ILE A 155 -1.97 33.02 -34.74
N ALA A 156 -1.23 34.07 -35.11
CA ALA A 156 0.20 34.19 -34.84
C ALA A 156 0.51 35.50 -34.12
N ILE A 157 1.01 35.41 -32.88
CA ILE A 157 1.29 36.56 -32.02
C ILE A 157 2.70 36.45 -31.46
N GLY A 158 3.63 37.25 -31.99
CA GLY A 158 5.02 37.25 -31.56
C GLY A 158 5.92 37.88 -32.62
N SER A 159 6.97 38.57 -32.18
CA SER A 159 7.98 39.11 -33.09
C SER A 159 9.05 38.07 -33.42
N ASP A 160 9.79 38.35 -34.48
CA ASP A 160 11.10 37.76 -34.74
C ASP A 160 12.08 38.11 -33.60
N GLY A 161 12.88 37.14 -33.15
CA GLY A 161 14.03 37.35 -32.28
C GLY A 161 15.37 36.95 -32.89
N ASP A 162 15.39 36.39 -34.09
CA ASP A 162 16.61 36.05 -34.83
C ASP A 162 16.84 37.04 -35.98
N ALA A 163 18.06 37.07 -36.54
CA ALA A 163 18.37 37.96 -37.68
C ALA A 163 17.84 37.43 -39.03
N ASN A 164 17.05 36.36 -39.02
CA ASN A 164 16.63 35.59 -40.19
C ASN A 164 15.25 35.99 -40.73
N GLY A 165 14.49 36.83 -40.03
CA GLY A 165 13.30 37.47 -40.58
C GLY A 165 12.03 36.64 -40.55
N VAL A 166 11.83 35.79 -39.53
CA VAL A 166 10.60 35.00 -39.38
C VAL A 166 10.09 35.13 -37.95
N GLY A 167 8.97 35.83 -37.77
CA GLY A 167 8.27 35.94 -36.49
C GLY A 167 7.47 34.69 -36.14
N ALA A 168 6.46 34.83 -35.26
CA ALA A 168 5.57 33.70 -34.97
C ALA A 168 4.88 33.18 -36.25
N THR A 169 4.82 31.86 -36.42
CA THR A 169 4.21 31.22 -37.59
C THR A 169 3.09 30.25 -37.19
N ALA A 170 1.95 30.35 -37.88
CA ALA A 170 0.79 29.49 -37.66
C ALA A 170 0.24 28.94 -38.99
N ASN A 171 -0.12 27.66 -38.99
CA ASN A 171 -0.84 26.98 -40.08
C ASN A 171 -2.37 27.04 -39.88
N GLU A 172 -3.14 26.30 -40.69
CA GLU A 172 -4.61 26.25 -40.68
C GLU A 172 -5.17 25.85 -39.31
N ASN A 173 -6.14 26.65 -38.83
CA ASN A 173 -6.83 26.48 -37.54
C ASN A 173 -5.89 26.34 -36.34
N SER A 174 -4.70 26.94 -36.39
CA SER A 174 -3.66 26.79 -35.37
C SER A 174 -3.37 28.10 -34.64
N VAL A 175 -2.72 27.99 -33.48
CA VAL A 175 -2.40 29.13 -32.61
C VAL A 175 -0.92 29.11 -32.24
N ALA A 176 -0.17 30.13 -32.67
CA ALA A 176 1.21 30.38 -32.30
C ALA A 176 1.31 31.68 -31.49
N ILE A 177 1.72 31.61 -30.21
CA ILE A 177 1.89 32.79 -29.36
C ILE A 177 3.24 32.74 -28.65
N GLY A 178 4.12 33.69 -28.95
CA GLY A 178 5.46 33.79 -28.40
C GLY A 178 6.47 34.21 -29.44
N LEU A 179 7.60 34.75 -28.99
CA LEU A 179 8.71 35.10 -29.88
C LEU A 179 9.28 33.82 -30.51
N ASP A 180 9.41 33.82 -31.84
CA ASP A 180 9.81 32.68 -32.67
C ASP A 180 8.97 31.40 -32.45
N ALA A 181 7.71 31.50 -32.02
CA ALA A 181 6.84 30.31 -31.92
C ALA A 181 6.51 29.76 -33.31
N SER A 182 6.72 28.46 -33.53
CA SER A 182 6.53 27.78 -34.82
C SER A 182 5.45 26.71 -34.74
N VAL A 183 4.38 26.88 -35.51
CA VAL A 183 3.24 25.97 -35.50
C VAL A 183 2.95 25.55 -36.94
N GLU A 184 3.65 24.52 -37.38
CA GLU A 184 3.50 23.93 -38.73
C GLU A 184 2.36 22.91 -38.80
N GLY A 185 1.95 22.34 -37.66
CA GLY A 185 0.83 21.41 -37.59
C GLY A 185 -0.52 22.08 -37.91
N THR A 186 -1.43 21.35 -38.51
CA THR A 186 -2.84 21.77 -38.63
C THR A 186 -3.56 21.55 -37.31
N GLU A 187 -4.45 22.46 -36.92
CA GLU A 187 -5.25 22.35 -35.67
C GLU A 187 -4.38 22.21 -34.39
N SER A 188 -3.17 22.78 -34.39
CA SER A 188 -2.22 22.68 -33.29
C SER A 188 -2.06 24.00 -32.52
N VAL A 189 -1.41 23.93 -31.37
CA VAL A 189 -1.23 25.06 -30.45
C VAL A 189 0.22 25.12 -29.98
N GLY A 190 0.91 26.23 -30.25
CA GLY A 190 2.25 26.55 -29.75
C GLY A 190 2.22 27.83 -28.91
N LEU A 191 2.54 27.74 -27.62
CA LEU A 191 2.52 28.86 -26.67
C LEU A 191 3.85 28.95 -25.91
N GLY A 192 4.67 29.97 -26.19
CA GLY A 192 5.94 30.22 -25.51
C GLY A 192 7.05 30.68 -26.46
N PHE A 193 8.16 31.16 -25.89
CA PHE A 193 9.35 31.47 -26.68
C PHE A 193 9.85 30.20 -27.37
N ARG A 194 9.92 30.19 -28.70
CA ARG A 194 10.34 29.04 -29.52
C ARG A 194 9.57 27.74 -29.25
N ALA A 195 8.29 27.83 -28.90
CA ALA A 195 7.44 26.63 -28.86
C ALA A 195 7.26 26.10 -30.30
N ASP A 196 7.47 24.80 -30.50
CA ASP A 196 7.36 24.10 -31.79
C ASP A 196 6.23 23.07 -31.73
N ALA A 197 5.16 23.29 -32.50
CA ALA A 197 4.07 22.33 -32.67
C ALA A 197 3.92 21.93 -34.14
N SER A 198 4.90 21.16 -34.63
CA SER A 198 4.98 20.66 -36.02
C SER A 198 4.05 19.47 -36.31
N GLY A 199 3.61 18.73 -35.30
CA GLY A 199 2.62 17.67 -35.48
C GLY A 199 1.19 18.17 -35.69
N SER A 200 0.39 17.52 -36.54
CA SER A 200 -1.06 17.79 -36.61
C SER A 200 -1.74 17.48 -35.27
N PHE A 201 -2.65 18.35 -34.82
CA PHE A 201 -3.29 18.28 -33.50
C PHE A 201 -2.31 18.32 -32.31
N ALA A 202 -1.08 18.80 -32.52
CA ALA A 202 -0.09 18.87 -31.46
C ALA A 202 -0.30 20.07 -30.53
N VAL A 203 0.18 19.95 -29.29
CA VAL A 203 0.12 21.02 -28.29
C VAL A 203 1.51 21.19 -27.69
N ALA A 204 2.16 22.33 -27.91
CA ALA A 204 3.44 22.70 -27.32
C ALA A 204 3.26 23.96 -26.45
N VAL A 205 3.43 23.85 -25.14
CA VAL A 205 3.26 24.97 -24.20
C VAL A 205 4.46 25.08 -23.27
N GLY A 206 5.26 26.12 -23.44
CA GLY A 206 6.47 26.35 -22.66
C GLY A 206 7.58 26.95 -23.50
N GLN A 207 8.64 27.37 -22.83
CA GLN A 207 9.84 27.85 -23.51
C GLN A 207 10.52 26.64 -24.18
N ARG A 208 10.70 26.69 -25.51
CA ARG A 208 11.28 25.59 -26.32
C ARG A 208 10.55 24.23 -26.23
N ALA A 209 9.29 24.22 -25.77
CA ALA A 209 8.47 23.01 -25.82
C ALA A 209 8.31 22.53 -27.27
N THR A 210 8.47 21.23 -27.52
CA THR A 210 8.45 20.64 -28.86
C THR A 210 7.47 19.48 -28.94
N ALA A 211 6.42 19.61 -29.75
CA ALA A 211 5.43 18.58 -30.03
C ALA A 211 5.40 18.28 -31.53
N SER A 212 6.23 17.31 -31.95
CA SER A 212 6.56 17.06 -33.37
C SER A 212 5.76 15.94 -34.03
N ALA A 213 5.09 15.11 -33.24
CA ALA A 213 4.30 13.99 -33.74
C ALA A 213 2.79 14.29 -33.72
N ILE A 214 2.02 13.49 -34.46
CA ILE A 214 0.56 13.62 -34.55
C ILE A 214 -0.06 13.40 -33.16
N GLN A 215 -0.97 14.30 -32.75
CA GLN A 215 -1.66 14.27 -31.46
C GLN A 215 -0.71 14.27 -30.24
N SER A 216 0.52 14.75 -30.40
CA SER A 216 1.48 14.86 -29.30
C SER A 216 1.22 16.09 -28.44
N THR A 217 1.52 16.01 -27.15
CA THR A 217 1.36 17.12 -26.19
C THR A 217 2.64 17.29 -25.39
N ALA A 218 3.30 18.44 -25.49
CA ALA A 218 4.48 18.82 -24.71
C ALA A 218 4.17 20.09 -23.90
N ILE A 219 4.22 20.00 -22.57
CA ILE A 219 3.94 21.13 -21.67
C ILE A 219 5.06 21.23 -20.64
N GLY A 220 5.83 22.32 -20.68
CA GLY A 220 6.99 22.55 -19.83
C GLY A 220 8.11 23.26 -20.58
N GLU A 221 9.07 23.84 -19.87
CA GLU A 221 10.31 24.28 -20.51
C GLU A 221 11.06 23.07 -21.06
N ASP A 222 11.49 23.11 -22.32
CA ASP A 222 12.20 22.00 -22.98
C ASP A 222 11.47 20.65 -23.01
N ALA A 223 10.16 20.60 -22.76
CA ALA A 223 9.41 19.36 -22.89
C ALA A 223 9.39 18.90 -24.35
N VAL A 224 9.64 17.62 -24.62
CA VAL A 224 9.66 17.04 -25.96
C VAL A 224 8.67 15.88 -26.07
N ALA A 225 7.66 16.02 -26.92
CA ALA A 225 6.79 14.93 -27.34
C ALA A 225 7.01 14.63 -28.83
N SER A 226 7.70 13.53 -29.12
CA SER A 226 8.02 13.10 -30.50
C SER A 226 7.47 11.73 -30.88
N GLY A 227 6.86 11.02 -29.91
CA GLY A 227 6.01 9.87 -30.20
C GLY A 227 4.58 10.30 -30.59
N SER A 228 3.95 9.56 -31.51
CA SER A 228 2.54 9.76 -31.86
C SER A 228 1.66 9.53 -30.64
N GLN A 229 0.70 10.43 -30.38
CA GLN A 229 -0.12 10.43 -29.16
C GLN A 229 0.71 10.53 -27.85
N GLY A 230 1.98 10.91 -27.93
CA GLY A 230 2.87 11.06 -26.78
C GLY A 230 2.52 12.29 -25.94
N VAL A 231 2.60 12.16 -24.62
CA VAL A 231 2.31 13.24 -23.66
C VAL A 231 3.52 13.47 -22.76
N ALA A 232 4.18 14.63 -22.89
CA ALA A 232 5.26 15.09 -22.03
C ALA A 232 4.78 16.28 -21.19
N LEU A 233 4.82 16.16 -19.85
CA LEU A 233 4.41 17.21 -18.91
C LEU A 233 5.46 17.41 -17.82
N GLY A 234 6.16 18.54 -17.85
CA GLY A 234 7.25 18.87 -16.91
C GLY A 234 8.42 19.54 -17.63
N ALA A 235 9.28 20.22 -16.89
CA ALA A 235 10.50 20.77 -17.46
C ALA A 235 11.42 19.63 -17.90
N GLU A 236 11.90 19.65 -19.14
CA GLU A 236 12.73 18.60 -19.74
C GLU A 236 12.08 17.20 -19.68
N ALA A 237 10.74 17.12 -19.76
CA ALA A 237 10.03 15.85 -19.86
C ALA A 237 10.05 15.35 -21.31
N ASP A 238 10.35 14.07 -21.53
CA ASP A 238 10.52 13.47 -22.85
C ASP A 238 9.54 12.30 -23.08
N ALA A 239 8.64 12.42 -24.05
CA ALA A 239 7.79 11.34 -24.54
C ALA A 239 8.16 11.00 -25.98
N LEU A 240 9.19 10.17 -26.17
CA LEU A 240 9.81 9.90 -27.47
C LEU A 240 9.23 8.67 -28.20
N ALA A 241 8.46 7.83 -27.51
CA ALA A 241 7.82 6.65 -28.09
C ALA A 241 6.31 6.86 -28.31
N ASP A 242 5.74 6.12 -29.26
CA ASP A 242 4.30 6.17 -29.53
C ASP A 242 3.47 5.71 -28.32
N ASP A 243 2.32 6.36 -28.13
CA ASP A 243 1.37 6.11 -27.03
C ASP A 243 2.01 6.22 -25.63
N SER A 244 3.09 6.98 -25.48
CA SER A 244 3.80 7.15 -24.21
C SER A 244 3.34 8.38 -23.42
N ILE A 245 3.44 8.29 -22.09
CA ILE A 245 3.15 9.39 -21.17
C ILE A 245 4.34 9.58 -20.25
N SER A 246 4.93 10.77 -20.24
CA SER A 246 6.03 11.17 -19.35
C SER A 246 5.65 12.42 -18.56
N ILE A 247 5.55 12.28 -17.24
CA ILE A 247 5.12 13.35 -16.34
C ILE A 247 6.14 13.54 -15.22
N GLY A 248 6.66 14.76 -15.07
CA GLY A 248 7.65 15.12 -14.07
C GLY A 248 8.91 15.72 -14.70
N GLY A 249 9.66 16.51 -13.91
CA GLY A 249 10.89 17.13 -14.40
C GLY A 249 11.94 16.08 -14.74
N LEU A 250 12.61 16.22 -15.89
CA LEU A 250 13.62 15.26 -16.37
C LEU A 250 13.11 13.82 -16.52
N SER A 251 11.79 13.60 -16.58
CA SER A 251 11.21 12.29 -16.86
C SER A 251 11.40 11.93 -18.34
N SER A 252 11.63 10.66 -18.67
CA SER A 252 11.84 10.26 -20.06
C SER A 252 11.29 8.87 -20.39
N VAL A 253 10.47 8.80 -21.42
CA VAL A 253 10.18 7.57 -22.15
C VAL A 253 10.99 7.60 -23.45
N PHE A 254 12.01 6.73 -23.54
CA PHE A 254 12.86 6.63 -24.73
C PHE A 254 12.09 6.07 -25.92
N SER A 255 12.63 6.22 -27.14
CA SER A 255 11.96 5.85 -28.40
C SER A 255 11.49 4.39 -28.51
N ASN A 256 12.04 3.49 -27.70
CA ASN A 256 11.64 2.07 -27.67
C ASN A 256 10.51 1.79 -26.66
N GLY A 257 10.19 2.74 -25.76
CA GLY A 257 9.26 2.56 -24.65
C GLY A 257 7.79 2.75 -25.02
N HIS A 258 7.34 2.10 -26.10
CA HIS A 258 5.95 2.25 -26.58
C HIS A 258 4.93 1.90 -25.49
N ARG A 259 3.80 2.63 -25.48
CA ARG A 259 2.66 2.40 -24.56
C ARG A 259 3.05 2.46 -23.07
N SER A 260 4.11 3.20 -22.74
CA SER A 260 4.63 3.29 -21.37
C SER A 260 4.23 4.58 -20.66
N ILE A 261 4.19 4.51 -19.34
CA ILE A 261 3.85 5.63 -18.46
C ILE A 261 4.99 5.84 -17.46
N THR A 262 5.55 7.04 -17.39
CA THR A 262 6.48 7.48 -16.35
C THR A 262 5.91 8.67 -15.58
N LEU A 263 5.96 8.61 -14.25
CA LEU A 263 5.50 9.67 -13.35
C LEU A 263 6.53 9.90 -12.24
N GLY A 264 7.12 11.08 -12.20
CA GLY A 264 8.07 11.49 -11.16
C GLY A 264 9.29 12.23 -11.69
N TYR A 265 10.09 12.78 -10.80
CA TYR A 265 11.33 13.44 -11.18
C TYR A 265 12.38 12.41 -11.59
N PHE A 266 13.02 12.61 -12.75
CA PHE A 266 14.06 11.74 -13.28
C PHE A 266 13.65 10.26 -13.53
N ALA A 267 12.34 9.98 -13.64
CA ALA A 267 11.82 8.65 -13.94
C ALA A 267 12.01 8.31 -15.43
N GLN A 268 12.67 7.20 -15.74
CA GLN A 268 13.14 6.89 -17.09
C GLN A 268 12.85 5.44 -17.50
N THR A 269 12.22 5.23 -18.66
CA THR A 269 11.99 3.89 -19.21
C THR A 269 12.40 3.77 -20.67
N GLY A 270 13.01 2.64 -21.01
CA GLY A 270 13.25 2.21 -22.38
C GLY A 270 12.51 0.92 -22.78
N GLY A 271 11.76 0.32 -21.85
CA GLY A 271 10.99 -0.91 -22.11
C GLY A 271 9.57 -0.60 -22.58
N GLU A 272 8.98 -1.51 -23.36
CA GLU A 272 7.59 -1.40 -23.83
C GLU A 272 6.57 -1.79 -22.74
N ASP A 273 5.38 -1.20 -22.78
CA ASP A 273 4.25 -1.53 -21.89
C ASP A 273 4.60 -1.38 -20.39
N THR A 274 5.41 -0.37 -20.04
CA THR A 274 5.89 -0.17 -18.66
C THR A 274 5.07 0.87 -17.89
N ILE A 275 5.04 0.74 -16.57
CA ILE A 275 4.51 1.76 -15.64
C ILE A 275 5.58 2.07 -14.60
N LEU A 276 6.07 3.30 -14.56
CA LEU A 276 7.03 3.78 -13.57
C LEU A 276 6.42 4.94 -12.80
N ILE A 277 6.46 4.85 -11.46
CA ILE A 277 5.99 5.91 -10.57
C ILE A 277 7.00 6.09 -9.44
N GLY A 278 7.72 7.20 -9.40
CA GLY A 278 8.69 7.46 -8.35
C GLY A 278 9.80 8.42 -8.75
N ASP A 279 10.62 8.79 -7.77
CA ASP A 279 11.82 9.59 -7.99
C ASP A 279 13.00 8.70 -8.41
N SER A 280 13.72 9.13 -9.45
CA SER A 280 14.97 8.52 -9.89
C SER A 280 14.88 7.02 -10.24
N VAL A 281 13.71 6.58 -10.71
CA VAL A 281 13.50 5.19 -11.16
C VAL A 281 13.96 5.03 -12.61
N ARG A 282 14.71 3.97 -12.91
CA ARG A 282 15.12 3.64 -14.28
C ARG A 282 14.91 2.17 -14.59
N THR A 283 14.21 1.87 -15.68
CA THR A 283 14.11 0.51 -16.23
C THR A 283 14.32 0.50 -17.74
N ASN A 284 14.78 -0.63 -18.28
CA ASN A 284 14.81 -0.87 -19.73
C ASN A 284 14.13 -2.21 -20.05
N VAL A 285 13.18 -2.60 -19.20
CA VAL A 285 12.59 -3.94 -19.23
C VAL A 285 11.12 -3.83 -19.59
N ASP A 286 10.67 -4.67 -20.51
CA ASP A 286 9.29 -4.63 -21.00
C ASP A 286 8.31 -5.17 -19.95
N ARG A 287 7.09 -4.61 -19.96
CA ARG A 287 5.96 -5.04 -19.12
C ARG A 287 6.25 -4.98 -17.61
N ALA A 288 7.21 -4.16 -17.21
CA ALA A 288 7.54 -3.91 -15.82
C ALA A 288 6.58 -2.88 -15.19
N VAL A 289 6.21 -3.12 -13.93
CA VAL A 289 5.53 -2.13 -13.07
C VAL A 289 6.46 -1.79 -11.92
N VAL A 290 6.88 -0.53 -11.82
CA VAL A 290 7.85 -0.07 -10.83
C VAL A 290 7.31 1.15 -10.09
N ILE A 291 7.13 1.03 -8.78
CA ILE A 291 6.56 2.08 -7.94
C ILE A 291 7.44 2.27 -6.70
N GLY A 292 8.00 3.46 -6.49
CA GLY A 292 8.85 3.77 -5.34
C GLY A 292 10.17 4.43 -5.73
N ALA A 293 10.76 5.20 -4.82
CA ALA A 293 12.04 5.85 -5.08
C ALA A 293 13.17 4.82 -5.17
N GLN A 294 14.03 4.92 -6.18
CA GLN A 294 15.16 4.00 -6.40
C GLN A 294 14.78 2.52 -6.55
N ALA A 295 13.51 2.20 -6.75
CA ALA A 295 13.05 0.84 -7.03
C ALA A 295 13.69 0.29 -8.32
N ASN A 296 14.10 -0.97 -8.30
CA ASN A 296 14.82 -1.61 -9.40
C ASN A 296 14.05 -2.79 -9.98
N SER A 297 13.95 -2.82 -11.30
CA SER A 297 13.40 -3.94 -12.06
C SER A 297 14.38 -4.32 -13.15
N SER A 298 14.87 -5.56 -13.13
CA SER A 298 15.75 -6.10 -14.17
C SER A 298 15.16 -7.30 -14.92
N GLY A 299 14.03 -7.87 -14.46
CA GLY A 299 13.34 -8.99 -15.08
C GLY A 299 12.09 -8.63 -15.90
N LEU A 300 11.84 -9.37 -16.97
CA LEU A 300 10.65 -9.21 -17.82
C LEU A 300 9.37 -9.54 -17.03
N ASN A 301 8.30 -8.74 -17.17
CA ASN A 301 7.05 -8.91 -16.39
C ASN A 301 7.23 -8.78 -14.87
N SER A 302 8.25 -8.07 -14.42
CA SER A 302 8.47 -7.81 -13.01
C SER A 302 7.43 -6.84 -12.45
N VAL A 303 7.20 -6.96 -11.14
CA VAL A 303 6.43 -5.98 -10.36
C VAL A 303 7.26 -5.57 -9.16
N VAL A 304 7.46 -4.28 -8.99
CA VAL A 304 8.27 -3.69 -7.93
C VAL A 304 7.48 -2.57 -7.26
N VAL A 305 7.26 -2.67 -5.95
CA VAL A 305 6.55 -1.65 -5.17
C VAL A 305 7.23 -1.43 -3.83
N GLY A 306 7.84 -0.27 -3.62
CA GLY A 306 8.59 0.07 -2.41
C GLY A 306 9.84 0.87 -2.75
N GLN A 307 10.32 1.72 -1.82
CA GLN A 307 11.63 2.33 -2.01
C GLN A 307 12.69 1.24 -1.91
N GLU A 308 13.68 1.28 -2.82
CA GLU A 308 14.80 0.32 -2.88
C GLU A 308 14.41 -1.18 -3.06
N ALA A 309 13.14 -1.49 -3.32
CA ALA A 309 12.71 -2.84 -3.70
C ALA A 309 13.36 -3.27 -5.03
N ASP A 310 13.72 -4.56 -5.14
CA ASP A 310 14.40 -5.13 -6.31
C ASP A 310 13.73 -6.41 -6.83
N ALA A 311 13.19 -6.37 -8.05
CA ALA A 311 12.81 -7.56 -8.81
C ALA A 311 13.89 -7.89 -9.86
N GLY A 312 14.77 -8.81 -9.49
CA GLY A 312 16.01 -9.16 -10.18
C GLY A 312 15.87 -10.09 -11.40
N ALA A 313 14.71 -10.71 -11.60
CA ALA A 313 14.53 -11.78 -12.58
C ALA A 313 13.13 -11.83 -13.20
N ASP A 314 13.00 -12.55 -14.31
CA ASP A 314 11.74 -12.63 -15.08
C ASP A 314 10.57 -13.12 -14.23
N GLY A 315 9.45 -12.41 -14.28
CA GLY A 315 8.23 -12.69 -13.54
C GLY A 315 8.35 -12.48 -12.02
N ALA A 316 9.44 -11.89 -11.54
CA ALA A 316 9.63 -11.67 -10.12
C ALA A 316 8.75 -10.53 -9.59
N VAL A 317 8.29 -10.66 -8.34
CA VAL A 317 7.45 -9.67 -7.65
C VAL A 317 8.09 -9.28 -6.33
N ALA A 318 8.53 -8.03 -6.21
CA ALA A 318 9.09 -7.47 -4.99
C ALA A 318 8.20 -6.34 -4.47
N ILE A 319 7.62 -6.51 -3.29
CA ILE A 319 6.70 -5.52 -2.69
C ILE A 319 7.07 -5.30 -1.22
N GLY A 320 7.61 -4.13 -0.90
CA GLY A 320 8.08 -3.75 0.43
C GLY A 320 9.31 -2.87 0.30
N GLY A 321 9.36 -1.76 1.04
CA GLY A 321 10.56 -0.92 1.11
C GLY A 321 11.57 -1.43 2.13
N ASP A 322 12.66 -0.69 2.26
CA ASP A 322 13.65 -0.83 3.35
C ASP A 322 12.97 -0.76 4.73
N ASP A 323 13.44 -1.57 5.68
CA ASP A 323 13.11 -1.40 7.09
C ASP A 323 13.97 -0.28 7.73
N ALA A 324 14.16 -0.26 9.05
CA ALA A 324 14.95 0.79 9.72
C ALA A 324 16.23 0.21 10.34
N ASP A 325 16.76 -0.88 9.79
CA ASP A 325 17.98 -1.56 10.25
C ASP A 325 19.27 -0.88 9.76
N GLY A 326 19.16 0.00 8.77
CA GLY A 326 20.22 0.86 8.27
C GLY A 326 21.07 0.26 7.16
N ASP A 327 20.65 -0.87 6.57
CA ASP A 327 21.03 -1.16 5.19
C ASP A 327 20.16 -0.33 4.21
N THR A 328 20.22 -0.61 2.91
CA THR A 328 19.50 0.14 1.85
C THR A 328 18.75 -0.84 0.96
N GLU A 329 18.25 -1.92 1.55
CA GLU A 329 17.77 -3.08 0.82
C GLU A 329 16.32 -3.42 1.20
N GLY A 330 15.36 -2.96 0.40
CA GLY A 330 13.95 -3.35 0.56
C GLY A 330 13.64 -4.80 0.18
N ALA A 331 12.40 -5.08 -0.22
CA ALA A 331 12.01 -6.42 -0.69
C ALA A 331 12.85 -6.85 -1.92
N GLN A 332 13.43 -8.05 -1.88
CA GLN A 332 14.32 -8.61 -2.90
C GLN A 332 13.75 -9.91 -3.49
N ALA A 333 13.25 -9.84 -4.72
CA ALA A 333 12.80 -10.99 -5.52
C ALA A 333 13.76 -11.22 -6.69
N THR A 334 14.88 -11.89 -6.46
CA THR A 334 15.96 -12.05 -7.46
C THR A 334 15.96 -13.41 -8.17
N GLY A 335 15.08 -14.32 -7.76
CA GLY A 335 14.84 -15.58 -8.47
C GLY A 335 13.80 -15.46 -9.59
N ALA A 336 13.92 -16.26 -10.64
CA ALA A 336 12.90 -16.32 -11.70
C ALA A 336 11.55 -16.78 -11.11
N GLY A 337 10.47 -16.05 -11.39
CA GLY A 337 9.15 -16.30 -10.82
C GLY A 337 9.03 -16.13 -9.30
N SER A 338 10.07 -15.61 -8.65
CA SER A 338 10.10 -15.44 -7.20
C SER A 338 9.18 -14.31 -6.72
N VAL A 339 8.72 -14.40 -5.48
CA VAL A 339 7.84 -13.40 -4.87
C VAL A 339 8.34 -13.06 -3.47
N ALA A 340 8.68 -11.79 -3.25
CA ALA A 340 9.07 -11.22 -1.97
C ALA A 340 8.05 -10.14 -1.57
N LEU A 341 7.36 -10.33 -0.44
CA LEU A 341 6.32 -9.42 0.06
C LEU A 341 6.51 -9.07 1.54
N GLY A 342 6.93 -7.84 1.82
CA GLY A 342 7.24 -7.32 3.15
C GLY A 342 8.56 -6.54 3.12
N ALA A 343 8.77 -5.67 4.11
CA ALA A 343 10.07 -5.01 4.26
C ALA A 343 11.18 -6.06 4.46
N ASP A 344 12.27 -5.88 3.72
CA ASP A 344 13.48 -6.71 3.74
C ASP A 344 13.21 -8.21 3.56
N THR A 345 12.18 -8.53 2.78
CA THR A 345 11.93 -9.90 2.37
C THR A 345 12.93 -10.36 1.32
N LEU A 346 13.41 -11.60 1.44
CA LEU A 346 14.39 -12.17 0.51
C LEU A 346 13.86 -13.45 -0.15
N ALA A 347 13.55 -13.38 -1.44
CA ALA A 347 13.22 -14.51 -2.31
C ALA A 347 14.21 -14.56 -3.49
N ASN A 348 15.33 -15.26 -3.32
CA ASN A 348 16.47 -15.21 -4.27
C ASN A 348 16.67 -16.47 -5.13
N ALA A 349 15.73 -17.41 -5.07
CA ALA A 349 15.77 -18.65 -5.85
C ALA A 349 14.54 -18.80 -6.77
N GLU A 350 14.66 -19.66 -7.79
CA GLU A 350 13.58 -19.95 -8.74
C GLU A 350 12.32 -20.45 -8.02
N ASP A 351 11.17 -19.89 -8.38
CA ASP A 351 9.84 -20.20 -7.84
C ASP A 351 9.76 -20.12 -6.29
N SER A 352 10.65 -19.33 -5.67
CA SER A 352 10.63 -19.09 -4.22
C SER A 352 9.60 -18.03 -3.82
N LEU A 353 9.01 -18.18 -2.64
CA LEU A 353 8.00 -17.26 -2.09
C LEU A 353 8.33 -16.91 -0.64
N ALA A 354 8.61 -15.64 -0.37
CA ALA A 354 8.83 -15.08 0.96
C ALA A 354 7.79 -13.99 1.26
N VAL A 355 7.09 -14.12 2.39
CA VAL A 355 6.04 -13.18 2.81
C VAL A 355 6.11 -12.87 4.30
N GLY A 356 6.26 -11.59 4.66
CA GLY A 356 6.40 -11.09 6.03
C GLY A 356 7.74 -10.38 6.25
N ILE A 357 7.79 -9.37 7.13
CA ILE A 357 9.03 -8.58 7.36
C ILE A 357 10.21 -9.50 7.68
N GLY A 358 11.33 -9.39 6.95
CA GLY A 358 12.52 -10.22 7.14
C GLY A 358 12.37 -11.69 6.76
N ALA A 359 11.29 -12.11 6.07
CA ALA A 359 11.13 -13.50 5.66
C ALA A 359 12.13 -13.89 4.56
N GLU A 360 12.71 -15.09 4.66
CA GLU A 360 13.75 -15.59 3.75
C GLU A 360 13.35 -16.91 3.08
N ALA A 361 13.25 -16.92 1.75
CA ALA A 361 13.11 -18.11 0.91
C ALA A 361 14.30 -18.18 -0.07
N THR A 362 15.36 -18.89 0.32
CA THR A 362 16.66 -18.82 -0.36
C THR A 362 17.01 -20.02 -1.25
N ALA A 363 16.06 -20.93 -1.46
CA ALA A 363 16.23 -22.15 -2.24
C ALA A 363 15.07 -22.40 -3.23
N ILE A 364 15.28 -23.31 -4.19
CA ILE A 364 14.33 -23.56 -5.27
C ILE A 364 13.02 -24.13 -4.70
N ASP A 365 11.87 -23.65 -5.18
CA ASP A 365 10.53 -24.03 -4.69
C ASP A 365 10.34 -23.79 -3.17
N ALA A 366 11.16 -22.95 -2.53
CA ALA A 366 11.07 -22.68 -1.10
C ALA A 366 9.91 -21.72 -0.77
N PHE A 367 9.24 -21.96 0.35
CA PHE A 367 8.08 -21.18 0.79
C PHE A 367 8.27 -20.72 2.23
N ALA A 368 8.38 -19.42 2.47
CA ALA A 368 8.49 -18.79 3.78
C ALA A 368 7.34 -17.80 4.01
N LEU A 369 6.55 -18.01 5.07
CA LEU A 369 5.39 -17.17 5.41
C LEU A 369 5.38 -16.83 6.91
N GLY A 370 5.60 -15.56 7.24
CA GLY A 370 5.69 -15.03 8.60
C GLY A 370 6.94 -14.15 8.76
N GLY A 371 6.91 -13.20 9.69
CA GLY A 371 8.09 -12.37 9.96
C GLY A 371 9.28 -13.23 10.41
N ASP A 372 10.46 -12.97 9.85
CA ASP A 372 11.70 -13.76 10.07
C ASP A 372 11.58 -15.27 9.79
N ALA A 373 10.57 -15.71 9.01
CA ALA A 373 10.44 -17.12 8.65
C ALA A 373 11.53 -17.50 7.63
N THR A 374 12.26 -18.59 7.87
CA THR A 374 13.37 -19.03 7.02
C THR A 374 13.08 -20.37 6.34
N ALA A 375 13.13 -20.41 5.01
CA ALA A 375 13.09 -21.62 4.19
C ALA A 375 14.33 -21.65 3.26
N SER A 376 15.40 -22.30 3.71
CA SER A 376 16.73 -22.21 3.07
C SER A 376 17.22 -23.46 2.33
N ALA A 377 16.32 -24.44 2.13
CA ALA A 377 16.61 -25.65 1.38
C ALA A 377 15.53 -25.96 0.33
N ASP A 378 15.87 -26.72 -0.71
CA ASP A 378 14.96 -27.01 -1.82
C ASP A 378 13.63 -27.60 -1.33
N ARG A 379 12.52 -27.03 -1.81
CA ARG A 379 11.13 -27.41 -1.44
C ARG A 379 10.86 -27.34 0.07
N ALA A 380 11.62 -26.55 0.82
CA ALA A 380 11.34 -26.30 2.22
C ALA A 380 10.09 -25.43 2.37
N THR A 381 9.28 -25.70 3.39
CA THR A 381 8.09 -24.92 3.71
C THR A 381 8.18 -24.45 5.16
N SER A 382 8.32 -23.15 5.36
CA SER A 382 8.31 -22.48 6.66
C SER A 382 7.07 -21.58 6.80
N ILE A 383 6.26 -21.81 7.83
CA ILE A 383 5.03 -21.05 8.09
C ILE A 383 4.94 -20.70 9.58
N GLY A 384 5.06 -19.42 9.90
CA GLY A 384 5.01 -18.87 11.25
C GLY A 384 6.19 -17.93 11.53
N THR A 385 6.00 -16.97 12.44
CA THR A 385 7.09 -16.07 12.85
C THR A 385 8.30 -16.87 13.36
N SER A 386 9.48 -16.57 12.80
CA SER A 386 10.75 -17.24 13.14
C SER A 386 10.70 -18.77 13.00
N ALA A 387 9.87 -19.31 12.10
CA ALA A 387 9.91 -20.73 11.78
C ALA A 387 11.08 -21.04 10.83
N ASP A 388 11.78 -22.16 11.06
CA ASP A 388 13.00 -22.54 10.34
C ASP A 388 12.85 -23.89 9.65
N ALA A 389 12.75 -23.90 8.33
CA ALA A 389 12.79 -25.10 7.50
C ALA A 389 14.11 -25.14 6.70
N THR A 390 15.15 -25.75 7.28
CA THR A 390 16.51 -25.76 6.71
C THR A 390 16.90 -27.11 6.07
N GLY A 391 16.04 -28.13 6.17
CA GLY A 391 16.20 -29.40 5.47
C GLY A 391 15.51 -29.46 4.10
N THR A 392 16.05 -30.20 3.14
CA THR A 392 15.37 -30.46 1.86
C THR A 392 14.03 -31.16 2.06
N ASN A 393 12.97 -30.69 1.40
CA ASN A 393 11.58 -31.12 1.60
C ASN A 393 11.10 -31.03 3.08
N ALA A 394 11.73 -30.19 3.90
CA ALA A 394 11.32 -30.03 5.29
C ALA A 394 10.08 -29.12 5.39
N ALA A 395 9.23 -29.37 6.38
CA ALA A 395 8.11 -28.50 6.72
C ALA A 395 8.21 -28.06 8.18
N ALA A 396 8.30 -26.75 8.44
CA ALA A 396 8.23 -26.13 9.76
C ALA A 396 6.98 -25.25 9.83
N ILE A 397 6.01 -25.61 10.66
CA ILE A 397 4.70 -24.91 10.75
C ILE A 397 4.41 -24.56 12.21
N GLY A 398 4.51 -23.28 12.56
CA GLY A 398 4.27 -22.73 13.89
C GLY A 398 5.40 -21.79 14.32
N VAL A 399 5.10 -20.88 15.27
CA VAL A 399 6.10 -19.93 15.80
C VAL A 399 7.30 -20.69 16.38
N ASN A 400 8.51 -20.36 15.93
CA ASN A 400 9.77 -21.02 16.32
C ASN A 400 9.80 -22.54 16.02
N ALA A 401 9.01 -23.05 15.08
CA ALA A 401 9.14 -24.44 14.66
C ALA A 401 10.46 -24.65 13.91
N ASP A 402 11.22 -25.70 14.23
CA ASP A 402 12.53 -26.01 13.65
C ASP A 402 12.49 -27.38 12.97
N SER A 403 12.67 -27.40 11.65
CA SER A 403 12.71 -28.60 10.82
C SER A 403 14.03 -28.67 10.03
N ALA A 404 15.12 -28.99 10.72
CA ALA A 404 16.48 -29.04 10.15
C ALA A 404 16.82 -30.32 9.36
N GLY A 405 16.05 -31.39 9.52
CA GLY A 405 16.31 -32.66 8.82
C GLY A 405 15.75 -32.72 7.39
N GLN A 406 16.39 -33.47 6.50
CA GLN A 406 15.78 -33.81 5.20
C GLN A 406 14.48 -34.61 5.39
N ASN A 407 13.41 -34.22 4.67
CA ASN A 407 12.05 -34.75 4.83
C ASN A 407 11.52 -34.67 6.27
N ALA A 408 12.05 -33.77 7.10
CA ALA A 408 11.58 -33.57 8.46
C ALA A 408 10.31 -32.72 8.49
N VAL A 409 9.43 -32.98 9.44
CA VAL A 409 8.18 -32.24 9.61
C VAL A 409 8.03 -31.83 11.06
N ALA A 410 8.11 -30.53 11.35
CA ALA A 410 7.84 -29.92 12.64
C ALA A 410 6.56 -29.09 12.56
N ILE A 411 5.54 -29.45 13.33
CA ILE A 411 4.24 -28.75 13.35
C ILE A 411 3.84 -28.44 14.79
N GLY A 412 3.78 -27.17 15.14
CA GLY A 412 3.47 -26.64 16.47
C GLY A 412 4.52 -25.65 16.96
N ALA A 413 4.14 -24.76 17.87
CA ALA A 413 5.06 -23.75 18.40
C ALA A 413 6.25 -24.42 19.12
N ASN A 414 7.47 -24.07 18.75
CA ASN A 414 8.72 -24.68 19.25
C ASN A 414 8.81 -26.20 19.01
N ALA A 415 8.10 -26.76 18.03
CA ALA A 415 8.30 -28.15 17.60
C ALA A 415 9.69 -28.29 16.94
N ASN A 416 10.41 -29.38 17.20
CA ASN A 416 11.77 -29.59 16.70
C ASN A 416 11.93 -30.97 16.04
N ALA A 417 12.20 -30.99 14.73
CA ALA A 417 12.44 -32.17 13.91
C ALA A 417 13.87 -32.10 13.31
N SER A 418 14.88 -32.45 14.11
CA SER A 418 16.29 -32.09 13.81
C SER A 418 17.01 -33.01 12.83
N ILE A 419 16.46 -34.19 12.51
CA ILE A 419 17.16 -35.24 11.76
C ILE A 419 16.29 -35.75 10.60
N ARG A 420 16.92 -36.44 9.62
CA ARG A 420 16.26 -36.99 8.44
C ARG A 420 15.05 -37.88 8.79
N ASN A 421 13.97 -37.69 8.03
CA ASN A 421 12.70 -38.43 8.09
C ASN A 421 12.03 -38.38 9.48
N THR A 422 12.13 -37.26 10.18
CA THR A 422 11.50 -37.08 11.49
C THR A 422 10.13 -36.43 11.39
N LEU A 423 9.25 -36.72 12.36
CA LEU A 423 7.96 -36.05 12.51
C LEU A 423 7.80 -35.60 13.96
N ALA A 424 7.77 -34.29 14.19
CA ALA A 424 7.46 -33.66 15.47
C ALA A 424 6.13 -32.89 15.34
N LEU A 425 5.05 -33.40 15.94
CA LEU A 425 3.71 -32.80 15.88
C LEU A 425 3.23 -32.46 17.29
N GLY A 426 3.12 -31.17 17.61
CA GLY A 426 2.70 -30.64 18.89
C GLY A 426 3.67 -29.58 19.40
N ALA A 427 3.19 -28.63 20.21
CA ALA A 427 4.05 -27.61 20.80
C ALA A 427 5.14 -28.26 21.67
N PHE A 428 6.38 -27.77 21.55
CA PHE A 428 7.56 -28.33 22.24
C PHE A 428 7.80 -29.83 21.98
N SER A 429 7.22 -30.42 20.93
CA SER A 429 7.54 -31.81 20.55
C SER A 429 8.95 -31.87 19.96
N LYS A 430 9.66 -32.98 20.20
CA LYS A 430 11.06 -33.16 19.78
C LYS A 430 11.29 -34.53 19.16
N ALA A 431 11.56 -34.57 17.86
CA ALA A 431 12.00 -35.75 17.14
C ALA A 431 13.47 -35.57 16.70
N SER A 432 14.42 -36.07 17.50
CA SER A 432 15.86 -35.90 17.26
C SER A 432 16.59 -37.21 16.92
N GLY A 433 15.88 -38.33 16.84
CA GLY A 433 16.41 -39.58 16.29
C GLY A 433 16.11 -39.70 14.80
N ARG A 434 16.96 -40.37 14.02
CA ARG A 434 16.65 -40.63 12.60
C ARG A 434 15.41 -41.52 12.47
N ASP A 435 14.52 -41.21 11.53
CA ASP A 435 13.25 -41.93 11.32
C ASP A 435 12.34 -41.92 12.57
N ALA A 436 12.49 -40.93 13.47
CA ALA A 436 11.74 -40.83 14.74
C ALA A 436 10.42 -40.06 14.61
N ILE A 437 9.44 -40.42 15.45
CA ILE A 437 8.09 -39.85 15.46
C ILE A 437 7.75 -39.36 16.87
N ALA A 438 7.52 -38.06 17.06
CA ALA A 438 7.06 -37.44 18.30
C ALA A 438 5.71 -36.76 18.07
N LEU A 439 4.62 -37.29 18.65
CA LEU A 439 3.26 -36.78 18.48
C LEU A 439 2.66 -36.41 19.84
N GLY A 440 2.52 -35.12 20.13
CA GLY A 440 1.92 -34.58 21.35
C GLY A 440 2.71 -33.40 21.94
N LEU A 441 2.05 -32.61 22.79
CA LEU A 441 2.70 -31.56 23.57
C LEU A 441 3.86 -32.17 24.39
N GLN A 442 5.09 -31.68 24.19
CA GLN A 442 6.30 -32.18 24.85
C GLN A 442 6.60 -33.68 24.61
N ALA A 443 6.12 -34.29 23.53
CA ALA A 443 6.54 -35.64 23.17
C ALA A 443 8.01 -35.64 22.70
N GLU A 444 8.81 -36.60 23.15
CA GLU A 444 10.25 -36.71 22.85
C GLU A 444 10.59 -38.08 22.26
N ALA A 445 11.01 -38.11 20.99
CA ALA A 445 11.56 -39.30 20.34
C ALA A 445 13.01 -39.02 19.93
N THR A 446 13.97 -39.41 20.78
CA THR A 446 15.36 -38.95 20.69
C THR A 446 16.33 -39.97 20.08
N ALA A 447 15.89 -41.22 19.92
CA ALA A 447 16.71 -42.32 19.41
C ALA A 447 16.28 -42.81 18.02
N LEU A 448 17.14 -43.57 17.34
CA LEU A 448 16.90 -44.11 16.00
C LEU A 448 15.61 -44.95 15.97
N GLN A 449 14.72 -44.65 15.02
CA GLN A 449 13.43 -45.35 14.83
C GLN A 449 12.53 -45.34 16.08
N ALA A 450 12.69 -44.38 16.97
CA ALA A 450 11.88 -44.25 18.17
C ALA A 450 10.53 -43.56 17.88
N ALA A 451 9.47 -43.94 18.57
CA ALA A 451 8.16 -43.29 18.46
C ALA A 451 7.58 -42.94 19.83
N ALA A 452 7.33 -41.66 20.09
CA ALA A 452 6.68 -41.13 21.29
C ALA A 452 5.33 -40.49 20.91
N ILE A 453 4.22 -41.07 21.36
CA ILE A 453 2.86 -40.65 21.01
C ILE A 453 2.08 -40.39 22.30
N GLY A 454 1.88 -39.12 22.64
CA GLY A 454 1.18 -38.67 23.84
C GLY A 454 1.85 -37.43 24.46
N ARG A 455 1.10 -36.69 25.28
CA ARG A 455 1.66 -35.55 26.03
C ARG A 455 2.78 -36.03 26.95
N GLY A 456 3.99 -35.50 26.81
CA GLY A 456 5.15 -35.87 27.63
C GLY A 456 5.64 -37.31 27.44
N ALA A 457 5.21 -38.01 26.37
CA ALA A 457 5.73 -39.34 26.06
C ALA A 457 7.22 -39.25 25.70
N SER A 458 8.05 -40.21 26.13
CA SER A 458 9.49 -40.22 25.91
C SER A 458 9.97 -41.57 25.40
N ALA A 459 10.52 -41.60 24.18
CA ALA A 459 11.11 -42.77 23.55
C ALA A 459 12.60 -42.49 23.27
N SER A 460 13.48 -42.96 24.16
CA SER A 460 14.92 -42.68 24.14
C SER A 460 15.81 -43.90 23.91
N GLY A 461 15.22 -45.09 23.79
CA GLY A 461 15.89 -46.31 23.32
C GLY A 461 15.81 -46.48 21.80
N GLU A 462 16.77 -47.17 21.20
CA GLU A 462 16.72 -47.49 19.76
C GLU A 462 15.54 -48.42 19.46
N ARG A 463 14.77 -48.12 18.40
CA ARG A 463 13.55 -48.86 18.02
C ARG A 463 12.53 -48.97 19.17
N SER A 464 12.46 -47.96 20.05
CA SER A 464 11.53 -47.94 21.19
C SER A 464 10.22 -47.21 20.89
N PHE A 465 9.13 -47.61 21.54
CA PHE A 465 7.79 -47.07 21.31
C PHE A 465 7.11 -46.69 22.62
N ALA A 466 6.89 -45.40 22.88
CA ALA A 466 6.13 -44.88 24.01
C ALA A 466 4.76 -44.36 23.55
N PHE A 467 3.67 -45.01 23.95
CA PHE A 467 2.30 -44.63 23.60
C PHE A 467 1.47 -44.33 24.85
N GLY A 468 1.04 -43.08 25.01
CA GLY A 468 0.25 -42.60 26.14
C GLY A 468 0.90 -41.41 26.86
N PRO A 469 0.12 -40.62 27.61
CA PRO A 469 0.66 -39.46 28.33
C PRO A 469 1.69 -39.90 29.37
N ASN A 470 2.87 -39.29 29.33
CA ASN A 470 4.04 -39.60 30.18
C ASN A 470 4.53 -41.07 30.09
N ALA A 471 4.23 -41.80 29.02
CA ALA A 471 4.83 -43.11 28.78
C ALA A 471 6.35 -42.95 28.50
N SER A 472 7.18 -43.86 29.01
CA SER A 472 8.64 -43.82 28.88
C SER A 472 9.20 -45.17 28.41
N ALA A 473 9.73 -45.19 27.18
CA ALA A 473 10.40 -46.32 26.55
C ALA A 473 11.91 -46.01 26.42
N ALA A 474 12.63 -46.14 27.53
CA ALA A 474 14.02 -45.69 27.67
C ALA A 474 15.10 -46.72 27.26
N PHE A 475 14.69 -47.91 26.82
CA PHE A 475 15.60 -49.01 26.49
C PHE A 475 15.39 -49.48 25.05
N ASP A 476 16.43 -50.04 24.46
CA ASP A 476 16.37 -50.53 23.09
C ASP A 476 15.29 -51.62 22.95
N ASP A 477 14.58 -51.62 21.82
CA ASP A 477 13.49 -52.56 21.53
C ASP A 477 12.32 -52.53 22.53
N SER A 478 12.23 -51.52 23.41
CA SER A 478 11.20 -51.47 24.43
C SER A 478 9.92 -50.77 23.94
N VAL A 479 8.77 -51.21 24.46
CA VAL A 479 7.45 -50.68 24.11
C VAL A 479 6.71 -50.37 25.42
N ALA A 480 6.34 -49.12 25.65
CA ALA A 480 5.55 -48.66 26.79
C ALA A 480 4.18 -48.18 26.30
N ILE A 481 3.09 -48.87 26.62
CA ILE A 481 1.72 -48.54 26.19
C ILE A 481 0.84 -48.25 27.40
N GLY A 482 0.51 -46.98 27.62
CA GLY A 482 -0.44 -46.53 28.64
C GLY A 482 0.06 -45.33 29.43
N PRO A 483 -0.83 -44.61 30.15
CA PRO A 483 -0.44 -43.46 30.97
C PRO A 483 0.63 -43.82 32.00
N GLY A 484 1.78 -43.16 31.96
CA GLY A 484 2.88 -43.38 32.90
C GLY A 484 3.59 -44.74 32.80
N ALA A 485 3.31 -45.55 31.78
CA ALA A 485 4.02 -46.83 31.57
C ALA A 485 5.52 -46.56 31.39
N THR A 486 6.38 -47.19 32.18
CA THR A 486 7.85 -47.00 32.14
C THR A 486 8.56 -48.34 32.01
N THR A 487 9.19 -48.61 30.87
CA THR A 487 9.99 -49.83 30.69
C THR A 487 11.25 -49.79 31.56
N THR A 488 11.75 -50.95 32.00
CA THR A 488 12.89 -51.09 32.91
C THR A 488 14.06 -51.88 32.32
N PHE A 489 13.90 -52.49 31.14
CA PHE A 489 14.95 -53.20 30.41
C PHE A 489 14.67 -53.28 28.90
N ALA A 490 15.67 -53.69 28.12
CA ALA A 490 15.59 -53.79 26.66
C ALA A 490 14.65 -54.93 26.20
N GLY A 491 13.93 -54.71 25.10
CA GLY A 491 12.97 -55.68 24.54
C GLY A 491 11.66 -55.83 25.32
N GLN A 492 11.47 -55.08 26.40
CA GLN A 492 10.26 -55.17 27.23
C GLN A 492 9.06 -54.55 26.52
N ILE A 493 7.95 -55.28 26.47
CA ILE A 493 6.62 -54.70 26.16
C ILE A 493 5.87 -54.53 27.47
N LEU A 494 5.75 -53.29 27.94
CA LEU A 494 4.97 -52.89 29.10
C LEU A 494 3.64 -52.31 28.64
N LEU A 495 2.54 -52.91 29.08
CA LEU A 495 1.21 -52.31 28.98
C LEU A 495 0.88 -51.74 30.36
N GLY A 496 0.44 -50.48 30.46
CA GLY A 496 0.00 -49.83 31.69
C GLY A 496 1.07 -49.59 32.77
N ALA A 497 0.63 -49.01 33.89
CA ALA A 497 1.36 -48.97 35.15
C ALA A 497 1.00 -50.18 36.05
N ALA A 498 1.72 -50.37 37.16
CA ALA A 498 1.51 -51.48 38.11
C ALA A 498 0.06 -51.61 38.65
N SER A 499 -0.76 -50.56 38.58
CA SER A 499 -2.17 -50.52 38.99
C SER A 499 -3.17 -50.76 37.86
N SER A 500 -2.72 -51.12 36.66
CA SER A 500 -3.59 -51.23 35.48
C SER A 500 -4.35 -52.56 35.45
N PHE A 501 -5.59 -52.51 34.94
CA PHE A 501 -6.42 -53.69 34.68
C PHE A 501 -6.41 -54.03 33.19
N TYR A 502 -6.17 -55.29 32.84
CA TYR A 502 -6.20 -55.77 31.46
C TYR A 502 -7.42 -56.67 31.24
N THR A 503 -8.15 -56.46 30.15
CA THR A 503 -9.21 -57.37 29.70
C THR A 503 -8.79 -57.95 28.36
N LEU A 504 -8.52 -59.26 28.32
CA LEU A 504 -8.19 -59.99 27.09
C LEU A 504 -9.47 -60.71 26.60
N PRO A 505 -10.05 -60.32 25.45
CA PRO A 505 -11.19 -61.03 24.87
C PRO A 505 -10.84 -62.51 24.59
N GLY A 506 -11.74 -63.45 24.91
CA GLY A 506 -11.57 -64.88 24.60
C GLY A 506 -11.06 -65.77 25.74
N LEU A 507 -10.62 -65.21 26.88
CA LEU A 507 -10.30 -66.00 28.09
C LEU A 507 -11.54 -66.43 28.89
N GLY A 508 -12.70 -65.84 28.61
CA GLY A 508 -13.99 -66.17 29.23
C GLY A 508 -14.94 -66.98 28.33
N ASP A 509 -14.45 -67.50 27.19
CA ASP A 509 -15.26 -68.39 26.35
C ASP A 509 -15.37 -69.77 27.04
N PRO A 510 -16.59 -70.27 27.34
CA PRO A 510 -16.76 -71.61 27.89
C PRO A 510 -16.24 -72.74 26.98
N ALA A 511 -15.92 -72.47 25.71
CA ALA A 511 -15.24 -73.41 24.82
C ALA A 511 -13.72 -73.54 25.08
N ASN A 512 -13.12 -72.61 25.83
CA ASN A 512 -11.71 -72.62 26.25
C ASN A 512 -11.52 -73.25 27.66
N LEU A 513 -12.49 -74.03 28.12
CA LEU A 513 -12.36 -74.81 29.35
C LEU A 513 -11.37 -75.94 29.12
N ILE A 514 -10.24 -75.93 29.84
CA ILE A 514 -9.28 -77.03 29.89
C ILE A 514 -10.05 -78.33 30.19
N SER A 515 -10.07 -79.25 29.24
CA SER A 515 -10.65 -80.57 29.38
C SER A 515 -9.55 -81.52 29.83
N VAL A 516 -9.62 -81.99 31.08
CA VAL A 516 -8.64 -82.94 31.61
C VAL A 516 -8.76 -84.27 30.85
N GLY A 517 -7.91 -84.51 29.84
CA GLY A 517 -7.79 -85.81 29.18
C GLY A 517 -7.54 -85.85 27.66
N ASP A 518 -7.48 -84.73 26.94
CA ASP A 518 -7.10 -84.75 25.52
C ASP A 518 -5.59 -84.65 25.33
N ALA A 519 -5.06 -85.37 24.34
CA ALA A 519 -3.62 -85.50 24.07
C ALA A 519 -3.00 -84.26 23.38
N GLY A 520 -3.41 -83.06 23.79
CA GLY A 520 -2.85 -81.77 23.38
C GLY A 520 -2.17 -81.08 24.55
N ALA A 521 -1.15 -80.27 24.27
CA ALA A 521 -0.49 -79.47 25.30
C ALA A 521 -1.42 -78.34 25.77
N ASP A 522 -2.14 -78.56 26.88
CA ASP A 522 -2.99 -77.56 27.52
C ASP A 522 -2.14 -76.74 28.51
N PHE A 523 -2.26 -75.42 28.44
CA PHE A 523 -1.45 -74.49 29.23
C PHE A 523 -2.30 -73.56 30.11
N VAL A 524 -1.89 -73.35 31.37
CA VAL A 524 -2.38 -72.24 32.21
C VAL A 524 -1.41 -71.07 32.08
N VAL A 525 -1.91 -69.89 31.69
CA VAL A 525 -1.13 -68.66 31.75
C VAL A 525 -1.10 -68.18 33.21
N VAL A 526 0.09 -68.13 33.80
CA VAL A 526 0.36 -67.56 35.13
C VAL A 526 1.20 -66.30 34.99
N SER A 527 0.98 -65.31 35.86
CA SER A 527 1.86 -64.15 35.97
C SER A 527 2.74 -64.26 37.21
N ASP A 528 4.00 -63.84 37.13
CA ASP A 528 4.81 -63.60 38.33
C ASP A 528 4.42 -62.26 39.00
N THR A 529 5.08 -61.93 40.13
CA THR A 529 4.88 -60.65 40.84
C THR A 529 5.35 -59.43 40.04
N SER A 530 6.10 -59.64 38.96
CA SER A 530 6.57 -58.59 38.03
C SER A 530 5.65 -58.45 36.80
N GLY A 531 4.56 -59.22 36.72
CA GLY A 531 3.60 -59.20 35.62
C GLY A 531 4.05 -59.95 34.37
N ASN A 532 5.13 -60.73 34.42
CA ASN A 532 5.58 -61.55 33.30
C ASN A 532 4.64 -62.75 33.14
N LEU A 533 4.08 -62.93 31.93
CA LEU A 533 3.24 -64.08 31.62
C LEU A 533 4.12 -65.30 31.29
N SER A 534 3.83 -66.42 31.93
CA SER A 534 4.41 -67.73 31.65
C SER A 534 3.29 -68.75 31.47
N SER A 535 3.54 -69.81 30.72
CA SER A 535 2.60 -70.90 30.52
C SER A 535 3.07 -72.12 31.31
N ILE A 536 2.22 -72.64 32.17
CA ILE A 536 2.44 -73.94 32.83
C ILE A 536 1.74 -75.01 31.99
N ASP A 537 2.49 -76.00 31.51
CA ASP A 537 1.92 -77.21 30.89
C ASP A 537 1.21 -78.03 31.97
N ILE A 538 -0.09 -78.26 31.77
CA ILE A 538 -0.92 -79.02 32.70
C ILE A 538 -0.58 -80.52 32.65
N GLY A 539 0.09 -80.98 31.59
CA GLY A 539 0.63 -82.34 31.45
C GLY A 539 1.75 -82.66 32.44
N GLU A 540 2.52 -81.66 32.91
CA GLU A 540 3.55 -81.85 33.93
C GLU A 540 2.97 -82.05 35.33
N PHE A 541 1.74 -81.57 35.58
CA PHE A 541 1.02 -81.80 36.84
C PHE A 541 0.60 -83.27 37.02
N SER A 542 0.62 -84.06 35.94
CA SER A 542 0.15 -85.45 35.90
C SER A 542 1.23 -86.49 36.29
N THR A 543 2.54 -86.17 36.26
CA THR A 543 3.56 -87.25 36.32
C THR A 543 4.73 -87.11 37.31
N SER A 544 4.85 -86.08 38.14
CA SER A 544 5.83 -86.14 39.24
C SER A 544 5.52 -85.27 40.46
N ALA A 545 5.50 -85.93 41.64
CA ALA A 545 5.64 -85.37 42.99
C ALA A 545 4.40 -85.05 43.86
N GLY A 546 3.24 -85.69 43.65
CA GLY A 546 2.04 -85.47 44.50
C GLY A 546 1.50 -86.66 45.30
N THR A 547 1.91 -87.90 45.03
CA THR A 547 1.17 -89.10 45.47
C THR A 547 1.77 -89.87 46.66
N SER A 548 2.76 -89.34 47.39
CA SER A 548 3.39 -90.05 48.52
C SER A 548 3.09 -89.50 49.93
N SER A 549 2.18 -88.54 50.11
CA SER A 549 1.88 -87.95 51.44
C SER A 549 0.41 -87.91 51.84
N ALA A 550 -0.53 -88.33 50.98
CA ALA A 550 -1.97 -88.23 51.27
C ALA A 550 -2.66 -89.56 51.66
N SER A 551 -1.98 -90.71 51.61
CA SER A 551 -2.58 -92.03 51.93
C SER A 551 -2.18 -92.62 53.28
N THR A 552 -1.43 -91.89 54.12
CA THR A 552 -0.93 -92.38 55.43
C THR A 552 -1.54 -91.68 56.64
N GLN A 553 -2.44 -90.70 56.46
CA GLN A 553 -3.05 -89.95 57.58
C GLN A 553 -4.58 -90.09 57.70
N THR A 554 -5.22 -90.87 56.83
CA THR A 554 -6.66 -91.20 56.92
C THR A 554 -6.91 -92.57 57.58
N ALA A 555 -5.88 -93.39 57.81
CA ALA A 555 -6.00 -94.71 58.46
C ALA A 555 -5.64 -94.71 59.97
N ALA A 556 -5.36 -93.55 60.58
CA ALA A 556 -4.96 -93.44 61.99
C ALA A 556 -5.99 -92.74 62.91
N VAL A 557 -7.19 -92.43 62.41
CA VAL A 557 -8.21 -91.68 63.17
C VAL A 557 -9.44 -92.53 63.55
N GLU A 558 -9.52 -93.80 63.15
CA GLU A 558 -10.67 -94.68 63.47
C GLU A 558 -10.38 -95.83 64.47
N SER A 559 -9.23 -95.84 65.17
CA SER A 559 -8.92 -96.93 66.11
C SER A 559 -8.25 -96.55 67.43
N ALA A 560 -8.69 -95.47 68.09
CA ALA A 560 -8.39 -95.26 69.51
C ALA A 560 -9.40 -94.31 70.19
N GLY A 561 -10.68 -94.65 70.12
CA GLY A 561 -11.63 -94.25 71.16
C GLY A 561 -11.32 -95.05 72.43
N GLY A 562 -10.74 -94.40 73.44
CA GLY A 562 -10.56 -95.00 74.76
C GLY A 562 -9.59 -94.24 75.65
N SER A 563 -10.13 -93.50 76.64
CA SER A 563 -9.45 -92.96 77.81
C SER A 563 -8.72 -91.60 77.68
N SER A 564 -9.47 -90.51 77.82
CA SER A 564 -9.08 -89.40 78.71
C SER A 564 -10.29 -88.54 79.09
N SER A 565 -11.21 -89.14 79.85
CA SER A 565 -12.28 -88.47 80.60
C SER A 565 -11.69 -87.66 81.76
N GLY A 566 -10.91 -86.63 81.44
CA GLY A 566 -10.25 -85.72 82.39
C GLY A 566 -10.12 -84.28 81.88
N GLU A 567 -10.19 -84.05 80.57
CA GLU A 567 -9.87 -82.75 79.97
C GLU A 567 -11.09 -81.98 79.43
N SER A 568 -12.25 -82.63 79.26
CA SER A 568 -13.52 -81.96 78.93
C SER A 568 -14.12 -81.16 80.11
N ALA A 569 -13.66 -81.39 81.34
CA ALA A 569 -14.05 -80.59 82.52
C ALA A 569 -13.15 -79.33 82.72
N ARG A 570 -12.06 -79.20 81.95
CA ARG A 570 -11.17 -78.03 81.98
C ARG A 570 -11.44 -77.00 80.89
N ILE A 571 -12.15 -77.37 79.82
CA ILE A 571 -12.48 -76.46 78.72
C ILE A 571 -13.78 -75.67 79.02
N GLU A 572 -14.78 -76.24 79.70
CA GLU A 572 -15.95 -75.48 80.17
C GLU A 572 -15.62 -74.54 81.37
N ALA A 573 -14.57 -74.84 82.15
CA ALA A 573 -14.07 -73.96 83.21
C ALA A 573 -13.17 -72.82 82.70
N LEU A 574 -12.49 -72.99 81.56
CA LEU A 574 -11.73 -71.93 80.89
C LEU A 574 -12.61 -71.00 80.03
N GLN A 575 -13.76 -71.48 79.52
CA GLN A 575 -14.75 -70.61 78.85
C GLN A 575 -15.49 -69.69 79.84
N SER A 576 -15.80 -70.16 81.06
CA SER A 576 -16.35 -69.30 82.13
C SER A 576 -15.30 -68.31 82.72
N GLN A 577 -14.01 -68.64 82.68
CA GLN A 577 -12.93 -67.73 83.09
C GLN A 577 -12.54 -66.68 82.03
N MET A 578 -12.83 -66.89 80.74
CA MET A 578 -12.63 -65.86 79.70
C MET A 578 -13.79 -64.85 79.63
N GLU A 579 -15.04 -65.27 79.87
CA GLU A 579 -16.19 -64.34 79.95
C GLU A 579 -16.14 -63.45 81.21
N ALA A 580 -15.57 -63.94 82.31
CA ALA A 580 -15.30 -63.14 83.52
C ALA A 580 -14.12 -62.15 83.35
N MET A 581 -13.19 -62.43 82.43
CA MET A 581 -12.05 -61.55 82.12
C MET A 581 -12.42 -60.41 81.14
N GLN A 582 -13.44 -60.63 80.28
CA GLN A 582 -14.02 -59.58 79.42
C GLN A 582 -14.94 -58.61 80.19
N ALA A 583 -15.62 -59.05 81.26
CA ALA A 583 -16.41 -58.17 82.13
C ALA A 583 -15.55 -57.31 83.10
N GLN A 584 -14.34 -57.76 83.47
CA GLN A 584 -13.40 -56.97 84.28
C GLN A 584 -12.62 -55.92 83.47
N LEU A 585 -12.60 -55.99 82.12
CA LEU A 585 -11.98 -54.98 81.26
C LEU A 585 -12.94 -53.81 80.95
N GLU A 586 -14.24 -54.07 80.83
CA GLU A 586 -15.29 -53.03 80.67
C GLU A 586 -15.55 -52.23 81.97
N GLN A 587 -15.33 -52.81 83.16
CA GLN A 587 -15.34 -52.07 84.44
C GLN A 587 -14.07 -51.23 84.70
N MET A 588 -12.97 -51.45 83.94
CA MET A 588 -11.73 -50.68 84.08
C MET A 588 -11.65 -49.45 83.14
N GLN A 589 -12.49 -49.36 82.11
CA GLN A 589 -12.59 -48.20 81.22
C GLN A 589 -13.78 -47.26 81.51
N ALA A 590 -14.76 -47.72 82.29
CA ALA A 590 -15.82 -46.87 82.84
C ALA A 590 -15.40 -46.05 84.10
N GLN A 591 -14.17 -46.23 84.61
CA GLN A 591 -13.62 -45.49 85.76
C GLN A 591 -12.51 -44.49 85.41
N LEU A 592 -12.23 -44.24 84.13
CA LEU A 592 -11.32 -43.15 83.68
C LEU A 592 -12.03 -42.06 82.86
N ALA A 593 -13.37 -42.03 82.94
CA ALA A 593 -14.22 -41.00 82.34
C ALA A 593 -15.10 -40.33 83.41
N GLN A 594 -14.48 -39.75 84.45
CA GLN A 594 -14.87 -38.45 85.05
C GLN A 594 -14.07 -38.16 86.33
N ALA A 595 -13.46 -36.97 86.34
CA ALA A 595 -13.04 -36.17 87.49
C ALA A 595 -11.69 -36.47 88.17
N GLN A 596 -10.61 -35.99 87.55
CA GLN A 596 -9.81 -34.96 88.22
C GLN A 596 -10.17 -33.60 87.65
N VAL A 597 -11.02 -32.91 88.42
CA VAL A 597 -11.35 -31.50 88.31
C VAL A 597 -10.29 -30.70 89.07
N GLY A 598 -9.66 -29.75 88.40
CA GLY A 598 -9.58 -28.37 88.90
C GLY A 598 -10.17 -27.51 87.79
N ALA A 599 -11.38 -26.93 87.89
CA ALA A 599 -11.76 -25.83 88.77
C ALA A 599 -10.63 -24.80 88.87
N GLY A 600 -10.70 -23.58 88.34
CA GLY A 600 -11.81 -22.81 87.78
C GLY A 600 -11.49 -21.35 88.06
N ALA A 601 -11.75 -20.45 87.11
CA ALA A 601 -12.02 -19.04 87.37
C ALA A 601 -12.42 -18.36 86.05
N GLY A 602 -13.72 -18.16 85.86
CA GLY A 602 -14.19 -16.99 85.15
C GLY A 602 -14.10 -15.77 86.06
N THR A 603 -13.82 -14.60 85.50
CA THR A 603 -14.68 -13.40 85.54
C THR A 603 -13.95 -12.18 84.94
N THR A 604 -14.78 -11.28 84.40
CA THR A 604 -14.54 -9.88 83.97
C THR A 604 -13.66 -9.65 82.72
N ALA A 605 -14.27 -9.28 81.59
CA ALA A 605 -14.52 -7.90 81.12
C ALA A 605 -13.26 -7.30 80.46
N THR A 606 -13.22 -7.06 79.15
CA THR A 606 -13.80 -5.88 78.45
C THR A 606 -13.49 -6.08 76.94
N ALA A 607 -14.49 -6.04 76.06
CA ALA A 607 -14.94 -4.92 75.23
C ALA A 607 -14.12 -4.61 73.96
N ALA A 608 -14.80 -4.81 72.82
CA ALA A 608 -14.91 -3.94 71.63
C ALA A 608 -13.97 -4.10 70.40
N ALA A 609 -14.64 -3.94 69.23
CA ALA A 609 -14.23 -3.85 67.81
C ALA A 609 -14.06 -5.21 67.07
N ASP A 610 -14.71 -5.53 65.94
CA ASP A 610 -15.52 -4.77 64.96
C ASP A 610 -16.25 -5.79 64.03
N ASP A 611 -17.55 -6.09 64.21
CA ASP A 611 -18.78 -5.72 63.46
C ASP A 611 -18.73 -5.50 61.92
N HIS A 612 -19.34 -6.41 61.13
CA HIS A 612 -20.62 -6.29 60.36
C HIS A 612 -20.53 -5.56 59.00
N ARG A 613 -20.98 -6.12 57.87
CA ARG A 613 -22.35 -6.44 57.39
C ARG A 613 -23.37 -5.28 57.41
N GLY A 614 -23.93 -5.03 56.24
CA GLY A 614 -25.24 -4.41 55.99
C GLY A 614 -25.14 -3.44 54.81
N THR A 615 -26.09 -3.31 53.87
CA THR A 615 -27.42 -3.87 53.54
C THR A 615 -27.65 -3.35 52.09
N GLY A 616 -28.28 -4.08 51.15
CA GLY A 616 -29.70 -4.40 51.08
C GLY A 616 -30.39 -3.59 49.96
N ALA A 617 -31.09 -4.25 49.04
CA ALA A 617 -32.40 -3.87 48.47
C ALA A 617 -32.71 -4.67 47.18
N GLU A 618 -33.80 -5.45 47.26
CA GLU A 618 -34.51 -6.21 46.20
C GLU A 618 -35.25 -5.26 45.18
N PRO A 619 -36.17 -5.68 44.24
CA PRO A 619 -36.79 -7.02 44.00
C PRO A 619 -37.19 -7.46 42.55
N ARG A 620 -37.65 -8.73 42.48
CA ARG A 620 -38.74 -9.35 41.64
C ARG A 620 -38.52 -9.53 40.12
N ALA A 621 -38.45 -10.79 39.64
CA ALA A 621 -39.55 -11.68 39.16
C ALA A 621 -39.92 -11.37 37.69
N THR A 622 -40.18 -12.26 36.73
CA THR A 622 -40.50 -13.70 36.53
C THR A 622 -40.62 -13.83 34.99
N GLU A 623 -40.28 -14.91 34.27
CA GLU A 623 -41.06 -16.15 33.96
C GLU A 623 -40.41 -16.66 32.64
N GLU A 624 -39.90 -17.89 32.52
CA GLU A 624 -40.57 -19.17 32.27
C GLU A 624 -40.69 -19.57 30.79
N VAL A 625 -40.26 -20.81 30.52
CA VAL A 625 -40.78 -21.83 29.57
C VAL A 625 -39.71 -22.43 28.63
N ALA A 626 -39.43 -23.72 28.88
CA ALA A 626 -38.63 -24.68 28.10
C ALA A 626 -39.58 -25.53 27.18
N PRO A 627 -39.30 -26.79 26.73
CA PRO A 627 -38.06 -27.58 26.60
C PRO A 627 -37.96 -28.47 25.32
N THR A 628 -36.86 -29.25 25.22
CA THR A 628 -36.70 -30.63 24.64
C THR A 628 -36.86 -30.92 23.14
N SER A 629 -35.80 -31.43 22.47
CA SER A 629 -35.53 -32.88 22.26
C SER A 629 -34.56 -33.16 21.10
N THR A 630 -33.89 -34.31 21.22
CA THR A 630 -32.92 -35.02 20.36
C THR A 630 -33.35 -35.30 18.91
N THR A 631 -32.41 -35.60 17.98
CA THR A 631 -32.26 -36.90 17.24
C THR A 631 -31.42 -36.80 15.93
N ARG A 632 -30.51 -37.80 15.75
CA ARG A 632 -29.86 -38.43 14.56
C ARG A 632 -29.68 -37.67 13.23
N VAL A 633 -28.51 -37.88 12.61
CA VAL A 633 -28.38 -38.01 11.14
C VAL A 633 -27.61 -39.29 10.78
N ALA A 634 -28.29 -40.18 10.07
CA ALA A 634 -27.73 -41.26 9.27
C ALA A 634 -28.63 -41.44 8.03
N ALA A 635 -28.05 -41.33 6.84
CA ALA A 635 -28.54 -41.80 5.52
C ALA A 635 -27.42 -41.44 4.52
N THR A 636 -26.82 -42.29 3.67
CA THR A 636 -27.24 -43.47 2.89
C THR A 636 -28.57 -43.28 2.17
N SER A 637 -28.54 -42.99 0.87
CA SER A 637 -29.50 -43.59 -0.07
C SER A 637 -28.97 -43.63 -1.50
N THR A 638 -28.98 -44.85 -2.02
CA THR A 638 -28.81 -45.24 -3.42
C THR A 638 -30.19 -45.24 -4.08
N ALA A 639 -30.25 -44.73 -5.31
CA ALA A 639 -31.18 -45.03 -6.41
C ALA A 639 -32.70 -45.22 -6.15
N SER A 640 -33.50 -44.43 -6.87
CA SER A 640 -34.74 -44.93 -7.48
C SER A 640 -35.02 -44.28 -8.84
N SER A 641 -35.37 -45.14 -9.79
CA SER A 641 -35.59 -44.91 -11.21
C SER A 641 -36.91 -44.20 -11.53
N GLY A 642 -36.97 -43.50 -12.67
CA GLY A 642 -38.21 -43.43 -13.47
C GLY A 642 -38.59 -42.09 -14.10
N ARG A 643 -38.15 -41.90 -15.36
CA ARG A 643 -38.83 -41.20 -16.48
C ARG A 643 -40.00 -40.24 -16.16
N TYR A 644 -39.80 -38.95 -16.44
CA TYR A 644 -40.74 -38.12 -17.22
C TYR A 644 -39.96 -37.07 -18.01
N THR A 645 -39.93 -37.20 -19.33
CA THR A 645 -39.51 -36.14 -20.26
C THR A 645 -40.58 -35.05 -20.26
N LEU A 646 -40.28 -33.92 -19.63
CA LEU A 646 -40.88 -32.63 -19.97
C LEU A 646 -39.77 -31.64 -20.29
N GLN A 647 -39.74 -31.32 -21.58
CA GLN A 647 -38.99 -30.27 -22.23
C GLN A 647 -39.31 -28.91 -21.59
N SER A 648 -38.41 -28.37 -20.77
CA SER A 648 -38.43 -26.94 -20.37
C SER A 648 -37.02 -26.40 -20.07
N ALA A 649 -36.10 -26.54 -21.03
CA ALA A 649 -34.74 -25.99 -20.93
C ALA A 649 -34.66 -24.45 -21.09
N GLY A 650 -35.79 -23.75 -21.21
CA GLY A 650 -35.83 -22.31 -21.50
C GLY A 650 -36.28 -21.39 -20.35
N THR A 651 -36.81 -21.93 -19.25
CA THR A 651 -37.43 -21.08 -18.19
C THR A 651 -36.81 -21.28 -16.81
N ALA A 652 -36.08 -22.38 -16.57
CA ALA A 652 -35.34 -22.59 -15.31
C ALA A 652 -33.91 -21.98 -15.34
N ASN A 653 -33.34 -21.72 -16.52
CA ASN A 653 -32.02 -21.11 -16.64
C ASN A 653 -32.04 -19.61 -16.34
N ILE A 654 -33.15 -18.90 -16.59
CA ILE A 654 -33.25 -17.45 -16.38
C ILE A 654 -33.25 -17.12 -14.88
N THR A 655 -33.97 -17.87 -14.03
CA THR A 655 -33.99 -17.62 -12.59
C THR A 655 -32.70 -18.05 -11.88
N THR A 656 -32.00 -19.07 -12.38
CA THR A 656 -30.74 -19.54 -11.76
C THR A 656 -29.56 -18.65 -12.15
N GLN A 657 -29.55 -18.16 -13.40
CA GLN A 657 -28.52 -17.25 -13.89
C GLN A 657 -28.65 -15.85 -13.26
N THR A 658 -29.87 -15.29 -13.16
CA THR A 658 -30.08 -13.99 -12.49
C THR A 658 -29.79 -14.05 -10.99
N VAL A 659 -30.01 -15.20 -10.31
CA VAL A 659 -29.62 -15.36 -8.90
C VAL A 659 -28.09 -15.47 -8.74
N ALA A 660 -27.40 -16.12 -9.67
CA ALA A 660 -25.94 -16.18 -9.66
C ALA A 660 -25.32 -14.79 -9.95
N GLU A 661 -25.83 -14.06 -10.94
CA GLU A 661 -25.41 -12.70 -11.26
C GLU A 661 -25.67 -11.73 -10.10
N ASN A 662 -26.83 -11.82 -9.44
CA ASN A 662 -27.13 -11.03 -8.25
C ASN A 662 -26.23 -11.40 -7.06
N ALA A 663 -25.87 -12.67 -6.89
CA ALA A 663 -24.95 -13.09 -5.83
C ALA A 663 -23.53 -12.55 -6.05
N THR A 664 -23.05 -12.55 -7.30
CA THR A 664 -21.76 -11.94 -7.67
C THR A 664 -21.78 -10.42 -7.50
N ALA A 665 -22.87 -9.75 -7.88
CA ALA A 665 -23.03 -8.32 -7.69
C ALA A 665 -23.07 -7.95 -6.19
N ILE A 666 -23.75 -8.74 -5.36
CA ILE A 666 -23.78 -8.54 -3.90
C ILE A 666 -22.38 -8.75 -3.30
N ALA A 667 -21.66 -9.79 -3.68
CA ALA A 667 -20.29 -10.02 -3.20
C ALA A 667 -19.32 -8.90 -3.62
N SER A 668 -19.46 -8.37 -4.84
CA SER A 668 -18.69 -7.20 -5.30
C SER A 668 -18.99 -5.97 -4.45
N LEU A 669 -20.27 -5.74 -4.13
CA LEU A 669 -20.70 -4.63 -3.30
C LEU A 669 -20.22 -4.78 -1.85
N GLU A 670 -20.21 -6.01 -1.31
CA GLU A 670 -19.66 -6.30 0.02
C GLU A 670 -18.15 -6.02 0.10
N ASN A 671 -17.40 -6.34 -0.95
CA ASN A 671 -15.97 -6.00 -1.05
C ASN A 671 -15.74 -4.49 -1.17
N GLU A 672 -16.56 -3.79 -1.97
CA GLU A 672 -16.50 -2.33 -2.10
C GLU A 672 -16.82 -1.64 -0.76
N PHE A 673 -17.82 -2.14 -0.02
CA PHE A 673 -18.12 -1.65 1.34
C PHE A 673 -17.02 -1.97 2.36
N ALA A 674 -16.30 -3.09 2.22
CA ALA A 674 -15.16 -3.40 3.05
C ALA A 674 -14.00 -2.42 2.79
N SER A 675 -13.70 -2.15 1.51
CA SER A 675 -12.72 -1.14 1.10
C SER A 675 -13.07 0.25 1.62
N PHE A 676 -14.35 0.64 1.50
CA PHE A 676 -14.82 1.93 1.99
C PHE A 676 -14.69 2.07 3.52
N ARG A 677 -14.90 0.99 4.29
CA ARG A 677 -14.65 1.00 5.75
C ARG A 677 -13.17 1.19 6.06
N THR A 678 -12.28 0.52 5.34
CA THR A 678 -10.83 0.67 5.53
C THR A 678 -10.36 2.08 5.19
N GLU A 679 -10.86 2.69 4.12
CA GLU A 679 -10.58 4.09 3.78
C GLU A 679 -11.13 5.05 4.83
N PHE A 680 -12.33 4.79 5.36
CA PHE A 680 -12.92 5.61 6.42
C PHE A 680 -12.11 5.55 7.72
N ASP A 681 -11.65 4.36 8.12
CA ASP A 681 -10.79 4.19 9.30
C ASP A 681 -9.43 4.89 9.10
N ALA A 682 -8.87 4.84 7.89
CA ALA A 682 -7.64 5.54 7.54
C ALA A 682 -7.83 7.08 7.60
N LEU A 683 -8.96 7.58 7.12
CA LEU A 683 -9.29 9.00 7.19
C LEU A 683 -9.50 9.47 8.65
N GLU A 684 -10.16 8.66 9.48
CA GLU A 684 -10.34 8.96 10.91
C GLU A 684 -8.98 9.06 11.62
N ASN A 685 -8.04 8.18 11.31
CA ASN A 685 -6.67 8.25 11.85
C ASN A 685 -5.93 9.53 11.41
N VAL A 686 -6.03 9.92 10.14
CA VAL A 686 -5.41 11.16 9.63
C VAL A 686 -6.04 12.41 10.28
N VAL A 687 -7.36 12.41 10.47
CA VAL A 687 -8.07 13.52 11.14
C VAL A 687 -7.64 13.65 12.60
N ASN A 688 -7.50 12.53 13.31
CA ASN A 688 -7.02 12.52 14.69
C ASN A 688 -5.57 13.04 14.80
N ALA A 689 -4.68 12.59 13.91
CA ALA A 689 -3.29 13.07 13.87
C ALA A 689 -3.18 14.58 13.55
N ASN A 690 -4.01 15.08 12.64
CA ASN A 690 -4.07 16.50 12.32
C ASN A 690 -4.63 17.32 13.49
N SER A 691 -5.59 16.79 14.24
CA SER A 691 -6.13 17.44 15.45
C SER A 691 -5.05 17.58 16.53
N GLU A 692 -4.27 16.52 16.77
CA GLU A 692 -3.16 16.54 17.74
C GLU A 692 -2.08 17.56 17.35
N THR A 693 -1.72 17.60 16.06
CA THR A 693 -0.77 18.59 15.53
C THR A 693 -1.28 20.03 15.67
N ALA A 694 -2.59 20.24 15.52
CA ALA A 694 -3.21 21.56 15.68
C ALA A 694 -3.20 22.04 17.16
N GLU A 695 -3.35 21.12 18.11
CA GLU A 695 -3.21 21.42 19.54
C GLU A 695 -1.76 21.80 19.89
N ILE A 696 -0.79 21.02 19.43
CA ILE A 696 0.66 21.30 19.55
C ILE A 696 1.02 22.69 19.01
N ASN A 697 0.55 23.01 17.79
CA ASN A 697 0.82 24.32 17.19
C ASN A 697 0.19 25.47 18.00
N SER A 698 -1.01 25.26 18.56
CA SER A 698 -1.69 26.26 19.38
C SER A 698 -0.92 26.52 20.68
N ASP A 699 -0.42 25.47 21.33
CA ASP A 699 0.48 25.54 22.50
C ASP A 699 1.78 26.28 22.17
N GLY A 700 2.42 25.92 21.05
CA GLY A 700 3.64 26.57 20.58
C GLY A 700 3.48 28.08 20.37
N VAL A 701 2.33 28.51 19.81
CA VAL A 701 2.00 29.93 19.65
C VAL A 701 1.74 30.59 21.01
N ALA A 702 1.01 29.94 21.93
CA ALA A 702 0.78 30.46 23.28
C ALA A 702 2.11 30.66 24.05
N VAL A 703 3.03 29.71 23.93
CA VAL A 703 4.40 29.78 24.48
C VAL A 703 5.21 30.91 23.84
N ALA A 704 5.13 31.08 22.52
CA ALA A 704 5.79 32.18 21.82
C ALA A 704 5.26 33.55 22.27
N MET A 705 3.94 33.69 22.47
CA MET A 705 3.30 34.90 22.98
C MET A 705 3.74 35.20 24.42
N ALA A 706 3.82 34.18 25.28
CA ALA A 706 4.36 34.33 26.63
C ALA A 706 5.83 34.78 26.60
N MET A 707 6.63 34.23 25.71
CA MET A 707 8.04 34.59 25.54
C MET A 707 8.26 36.00 24.99
N ALA A 708 7.29 36.59 24.29
CA ALA A 708 7.40 37.94 23.72
C ALA A 708 7.34 39.06 24.78
N GLY A 709 6.82 38.79 25.98
CA GLY A 709 6.55 39.80 27.01
C GLY A 709 7.77 40.39 27.72
N MET A 710 9.00 39.94 27.43
CA MET A 710 10.19 40.54 28.06
C MET A 710 10.46 41.94 27.49
N THR A 711 10.13 42.97 28.27
CA THR A 711 10.52 44.35 28.00
C THR A 711 12.03 44.52 28.20
N GLY A 712 12.69 45.28 27.32
CA GLY A 712 14.14 45.44 27.37
C GLY A 712 14.63 46.05 28.70
N LEU A 713 15.87 45.75 29.08
CA LEU A 713 16.52 46.25 30.30
C LEU A 713 16.43 47.78 30.40
N GLN A 714 16.00 48.30 31.56
CA GLN A 714 15.98 49.74 31.82
C GLN A 714 17.40 50.32 31.88
N LYS A 715 17.52 51.66 31.81
CA LYS A 715 18.80 52.36 31.63
C LYS A 715 19.88 51.99 32.67
N ASP A 716 19.47 51.62 33.89
CA ASP A 716 20.37 51.31 35.01
C ASP A 716 20.34 49.83 35.43
N GLU A 717 19.65 48.95 34.68
CA GLU A 717 19.57 47.52 34.98
C GLU A 717 20.68 46.72 34.27
N ASN A 718 21.41 45.91 35.02
CA ASN A 718 22.42 44.98 34.48
C ASN A 718 21.84 43.60 34.18
N PHE A 719 20.77 43.21 34.88
CA PHE A 719 20.08 41.93 34.69
C PHE A 719 18.60 42.04 35.10
N ALA A 720 17.72 41.34 34.39
CA ALA A 720 16.29 41.26 34.70
C ALA A 720 15.77 39.84 34.42
N LEU A 721 14.76 39.44 35.20
CA LEU A 721 13.98 38.21 35.00
C LEU A 721 12.51 38.59 34.84
N SER A 722 11.80 37.91 33.94
CA SER A 722 10.35 38.07 33.78
C SER A 722 9.66 36.72 33.61
N ALA A 723 8.49 36.57 34.22
CA ALA A 723 7.60 35.44 34.00
C ALA A 723 6.32 35.97 33.34
N ASN A 724 5.90 35.32 32.25
CA ASN A 724 4.81 35.77 31.42
C ASN A 724 3.88 34.59 31.11
N TRP A 725 2.62 34.90 30.82
CA TRP A 725 1.60 33.94 30.42
C TRP A 725 1.00 34.38 29.09
N GLY A 726 0.84 33.45 28.17
CA GLY A 726 0.28 33.63 26.84
C GLY A 726 -0.91 32.70 26.64
N LEU A 727 -1.91 33.17 25.90
CA LEU A 727 -3.12 32.44 25.57
C LEU A 727 -3.35 32.55 24.06
N TYR A 728 -3.59 31.43 23.39
CA TYR A 728 -3.93 31.40 21.97
C TYR A 728 -4.85 30.23 21.67
N ASN A 729 -6.05 30.51 21.13
CA ASN A 729 -7.00 29.47 20.73
C ASN A 729 -7.27 28.41 21.84
N ASP A 730 -7.58 28.88 23.05
CA ASP A 730 -7.77 28.10 24.29
C ASP A 730 -6.53 27.39 24.87
N ALA A 731 -5.39 27.39 24.17
CA ALA A 731 -4.09 26.89 24.66
C ALA A 731 -3.35 27.92 25.53
N ASN A 732 -2.65 27.44 26.57
CA ASN A 732 -1.99 28.24 27.59
C ASN A 732 -0.48 27.99 27.61
N GLY A 733 0.32 29.04 27.45
CA GLY A 733 1.78 28.99 27.51
C GLY A 733 2.33 29.83 28.64
N VAL A 734 3.25 29.29 29.44
CA VAL A 734 3.97 30.04 30.49
C VAL A 734 5.44 30.16 30.10
N ALA A 735 6.03 31.34 30.22
CA ALA A 735 7.44 31.55 29.88
C ALA A 735 8.21 32.31 30.95
N PHE A 736 9.42 31.84 31.23
CA PHE A 736 10.43 32.50 32.06
C PHE A 736 11.55 33.04 31.18
N ASN A 737 11.84 34.33 31.30
CA ASN A 737 12.80 35.03 30.48
C ASN A 737 13.82 35.74 31.36
N GLY A 738 15.05 35.85 30.87
CA GLY A 738 16.15 36.56 31.49
C GLY A 738 16.92 37.39 30.47
N ALA A 739 17.36 38.58 30.87
CA ALA A 739 18.16 39.46 30.03
C ALA A 739 19.32 40.02 30.84
N ALA A 740 20.48 40.14 30.19
CA ALA A 740 21.69 40.68 30.79
C ALA A 740 22.30 41.75 29.87
N ARG A 741 22.81 42.83 30.47
CA ARG A 741 23.58 43.87 29.78
C ARG A 741 25.07 43.64 30.04
N PHE A 742 25.83 43.43 28.98
CA PHE A 742 27.29 43.27 29.05
C PHE A 742 28.04 44.59 28.83
N SER A 743 27.46 45.50 28.03
CA SER A 743 27.98 46.85 27.83
C SER A 743 26.83 47.82 27.51
N GLU A 744 27.10 49.14 27.46
CA GLU A 744 26.10 50.15 27.06
C GLU A 744 25.48 49.88 25.67
N ARG A 745 26.14 49.05 24.85
CA ARG A 745 25.76 48.75 23.48
C ARG A 745 25.35 47.30 23.23
N ILE A 746 25.54 46.40 24.21
CA ILE A 746 25.31 44.96 24.03
C ILE A 746 24.41 44.42 25.15
N THR A 747 23.25 43.89 24.76
CA THR A 747 22.32 43.18 25.65
C THR A 747 21.95 41.83 25.09
N VAL A 748 21.90 40.80 25.94
CA VAL A 748 21.39 39.47 25.60
C VAL A 748 20.07 39.22 26.30
N ASN A 749 19.21 38.42 25.70
CA ASN A 749 18.03 37.83 26.33
C ASN A 749 17.94 36.34 26.00
N ALA A 750 17.37 35.58 26.91
CA ALA A 750 17.04 34.18 26.75
C ALA A 750 15.71 33.89 27.45
N GLY A 751 14.96 32.93 26.97
CA GLY A 751 13.69 32.53 27.56
C GLY A 751 13.40 31.06 27.32
N LEU A 752 12.71 30.45 28.28
CA LEU A 752 12.18 29.11 28.23
C LEU A 752 10.67 29.19 28.51
N GLY A 753 9.87 28.53 27.71
CA GLY A 753 8.44 28.45 27.92
C GLY A 753 7.90 27.03 27.79
N TRP A 754 6.72 26.84 28.36
CA TRP A 754 6.07 25.55 28.52
C TRP A 754 4.57 25.68 28.21
N GLY A 755 4.06 24.82 27.35
CA GLY A 755 2.63 24.69 27.03
C GLY A 755 1.91 23.82 28.06
N ALA A 756 0.73 24.22 28.50
CA ALA A 756 0.02 23.56 29.59
C ALA A 756 -0.82 22.35 29.14
N GLU A 757 -1.16 22.27 27.86
CA GLU A 757 -2.07 21.26 27.30
C GLU A 757 -1.30 20.05 26.76
N THR A 758 -0.27 20.29 25.94
CA THR A 758 0.57 19.24 25.32
C THR A 758 1.86 18.97 26.08
N GLY A 759 2.26 19.89 26.96
CA GLY A 759 3.49 19.80 27.73
C GLY A 759 4.76 20.18 26.96
N GLU A 760 4.64 20.69 25.74
CA GLU A 760 5.77 21.09 24.91
C GLU A 760 6.58 22.24 25.50
N ILE A 761 7.88 22.27 25.16
CA ILE A 761 8.85 23.24 25.68
C ILE A 761 9.43 24.04 24.52
N GLY A 762 9.32 25.37 24.59
CA GLY A 762 9.93 26.31 23.66
C GLY A 762 11.10 27.06 24.29
N ALA A 763 12.12 27.38 23.49
CA ALA A 763 13.26 28.18 23.94
C ALA A 763 13.60 29.28 22.94
N ARG A 764 14.05 30.44 23.43
CA ARG A 764 14.58 31.54 22.62
C ARG A 764 15.86 32.11 23.23
N ALA A 765 16.76 32.57 22.38
CA ALA A 765 17.90 33.40 22.77
C ALA A 765 18.12 34.49 21.73
N GLY A 766 18.46 35.70 22.16
CA GLY A 766 18.67 36.85 21.30
C GLY A 766 19.75 37.77 21.82
N ILE A 767 20.46 38.43 20.90
CA ILE A 767 21.45 39.45 21.19
C ILE A 767 21.08 40.74 20.46
N ARG A 768 21.21 41.88 21.12
CA ARG A 768 21.05 43.20 20.53
C ARG A 768 22.36 43.97 20.66
N MET A 769 22.82 44.49 19.53
CA MET A 769 23.98 45.38 19.44
C MET A 769 23.53 46.73 18.88
N GLY A 770 23.78 47.83 19.60
CA GLY A 770 23.51 49.20 19.14
C GLY A 770 24.80 49.93 18.79
N TRP A 771 24.83 50.66 17.66
CA TRP A 771 25.98 51.46 17.22
C TRP A 771 25.81 52.95 17.48
#